data_AF-A0A8T0LIY2-F1
#
_entry.id   AF-A0A8T0LIY2-F1
#
_cell.length_a   1.000
_cell.length_b   1.000
_cell.length_c   1.000
_cell.angle_alpha   90.00
_cell.angle_beta   90.00
_cell.angle_gamma   90.00
#
_symmetry.space_group_name_H-M   'P 1'
#
loop_
_entity.id
_entity.type
_entity.pdbx_description
1 polymer ?
#
loop_
_entity_poly.entity_id
_entity_poly.type
_entity_poly.pdbx_seq_one_letter_code
_entity_poly.pdbx_strand_id
1 'polypeptide(L)'
;MGSPGFGNQNNGQQQRLGITEPISLGGPTEYDLIKTRELEKHLQDAGLYENHQEAVSREEVLGRLDQIVKIWVKTVSRAKGLNEQLVQEANANIFTFGSYRLGVHGPGADVDVLCVGPRYASRDEDFFGELHKMLSEMPEVTELHPVPDAHVPVMGLKFNGVSIDLLYAKLSLWVIPENLDISQESILQNADEQTVRSLNGCRVTDQVLRLVPNIQNFRTTLKCMKFWAKHRGVYSNVTGFLGGINWALLVARICQLFPNALPNMLVSRFFRVYTKWRWPNPVMLCGIEEGSLGLQVWDPRRYPKDRSHLMPIITPSYPCMNSSYNVSSSTLRIMMKEFQRGNEICEAMEAKKADWDTLFEPFPFFEAYKNYLQIEISAESGDDLRKWKGWVESRLRQLTLKVERHTYGMLQCHPHPGEYPDKSRPFHYSYFTGLQRMQGVPVSGADVSQFDIRLSVEEFKHSVNMYTLWKPGMDIHVFHVKRRSIPTFVFPGGLRPSHPSKLAWESKRGSELSISGHAPPQHSQEGANHGRKRKLAEDSAHSLRNSKSLASLSPSTREVHPVVIASCCYEKCNDSEIISTSEEQSEKPDLESTRECHGDWDANGSSTSQDAEKLAIEKIMCGPNDAYRVFSEESDELEYRNQVKDFGENMKNSSNLDSSNSQEPIIPQKGTASATCLNSNGGSEDLEPAELTVPLFSGITAPVPQRKPLIRLKFTSLGKAAD
;
A
#
# COMPACT_ATOMS: atom_id res chain seq x y z
N MET A 1 39.17 -21.16 -18.94
CA MET A 1 39.04 -22.64 -19.01
C MET A 1 37.57 -22.96 -18.80
N GLY A 2 36.95 -23.74 -19.69
CA GLY A 2 35.52 -24.07 -19.59
C GLY A 2 35.24 -25.21 -18.61
N SER A 3 34.01 -25.29 -18.11
CA SER A 3 33.47 -26.44 -17.36
C SER A 3 32.02 -26.69 -17.78
N PRO A 4 31.50 -27.93 -17.72
CA PRO A 4 30.37 -28.33 -18.54
C PRO A 4 29.02 -27.86 -17.99
N GLY A 5 28.12 -27.45 -18.88
CA GLY A 5 26.72 -27.21 -18.53
C GLY A 5 25.95 -28.52 -18.39
N PHE A 6 25.33 -28.75 -17.23
CA PHE A 6 24.33 -29.81 -17.06
C PHE A 6 23.01 -29.38 -17.72
N GLY A 7 22.79 -29.83 -18.95
CA GLY A 7 21.55 -29.59 -19.68
C GLY A 7 20.42 -30.48 -19.18
N ASN A 8 19.50 -29.93 -18.39
CA ASN A 8 18.22 -30.59 -18.11
C ASN A 8 17.36 -30.60 -19.39
N GLN A 9 17.06 -31.79 -19.91
CA GLN A 9 16.24 -31.96 -21.12
C GLN A 9 14.75 -31.74 -20.82
N ASN A 10 14.30 -30.48 -20.84
CA ASN A 10 12.89 -30.15 -21.00
C ASN A 10 12.61 -29.74 -22.45
N ASN A 11 11.67 -30.43 -23.10
CA ASN A 11 11.34 -30.24 -24.51
C ASN A 11 10.69 -28.87 -24.78
N GLY A 12 11.42 -27.97 -25.46
CA GLY A 12 10.91 -26.96 -26.42
C GLY A 12 9.95 -25.87 -25.92
N GLN A 13 9.35 -25.99 -24.73
CA GLN A 13 8.43 -25.00 -24.17
C GLN A 13 9.23 -23.83 -23.62
N GLN A 14 9.05 -22.65 -24.22
CA GLN A 14 9.50 -21.40 -23.60
C GLN A 14 8.83 -21.27 -22.23
N GLN A 15 9.63 -21.04 -21.18
CA GLN A 15 9.14 -21.00 -19.80
C GLN A 15 8.19 -19.80 -19.62
N ARG A 16 6.89 -20.08 -19.57
CA ARG A 16 5.80 -19.09 -19.53
C ARG A 16 5.93 -18.16 -18.32
N LEU A 17 6.31 -16.91 -18.56
CA LEU A 17 6.46 -15.89 -17.51
C LEU A 17 5.10 -15.28 -17.15
N GLY A 18 4.46 -15.83 -16.13
CA GLY A 18 3.23 -15.31 -15.55
C GLY A 18 2.05 -16.28 -15.56
N ILE A 19 0.99 -15.88 -14.87
CA ILE A 19 -0.23 -16.69 -14.69
C ILE A 19 -1.18 -16.68 -15.89
N THR A 20 -1.05 -15.71 -16.80
CA THR A 20 -1.85 -15.58 -18.04
C THR A 20 -0.93 -15.51 -19.25
N GLU A 21 -1.51 -15.62 -20.45
CA GLU A 21 -0.84 -15.17 -21.67
C GLU A 21 -0.51 -13.66 -21.60
N PRO A 22 0.50 -13.20 -22.37
CA PRO A 22 0.72 -11.79 -22.66
C PRO A 22 -0.49 -11.15 -23.36
N ILE A 23 -0.69 -9.83 -23.15
CA ILE A 23 -1.68 -9.03 -23.87
C ILE A 23 -1.20 -8.71 -25.29
N SER A 24 0.10 -8.49 -25.47
CA SER A 24 0.69 -8.22 -26.78
C SER A 24 2.13 -8.71 -26.84
N LEU A 25 2.47 -9.39 -27.94
CA LEU A 25 3.84 -9.73 -28.31
C LEU A 25 4.46 -8.71 -29.30
N GLY A 26 3.77 -7.59 -29.56
CA GLY A 26 4.25 -6.55 -30.46
C GLY A 26 5.59 -5.97 -30.01
N GLY A 27 6.55 -5.93 -30.93
CA GLY A 27 7.83 -5.24 -30.73
C GLY A 27 7.68 -3.71 -30.82
N PRO A 28 8.72 -2.95 -30.41
CA PRO A 28 8.71 -1.49 -30.48
C PRO A 28 8.85 -0.98 -31.91
N THR A 29 8.29 0.20 -32.17
CA THR A 29 8.54 0.97 -33.39
C THR A 29 9.80 1.85 -33.25
N GLU A 30 10.25 2.47 -34.34
CA GLU A 30 11.29 3.52 -34.27
C GLU A 30 10.86 4.71 -33.39
N TYR A 31 9.56 5.03 -33.38
CA TYR A 31 9.01 6.05 -32.49
C TYR A 31 9.16 5.67 -31.01
N ASP A 32 8.97 4.41 -30.65
CA ASP A 32 9.16 3.91 -29.28
C ASP A 32 10.63 3.92 -28.85
N LEU A 33 11.55 3.63 -29.78
CA LEU A 33 12.99 3.78 -29.55
C LEU A 33 13.37 5.25 -29.26
N ILE A 34 12.79 6.20 -29.99
CA ILE A 34 12.99 7.64 -29.72
C ILE A 34 12.37 8.03 -28.37
N LYS A 35 11.13 7.64 -28.09
CA LYS A 35 10.44 7.96 -26.82
C LYS A 35 11.06 7.28 -25.59
N THR A 36 11.70 6.13 -25.76
CA THR A 36 12.50 5.49 -24.71
C THR A 36 13.76 6.30 -24.41
N ARG A 37 14.50 6.77 -25.44
CA ARG A 37 15.67 7.63 -25.23
C ARG A 37 15.33 8.97 -24.57
N GLU A 38 14.18 9.56 -24.93
CA GLU A 38 13.66 10.76 -24.25
C GLU A 38 13.39 10.50 -22.76
N LEU A 39 12.73 9.37 -22.43
CA LEU A 39 12.48 8.97 -21.04
C LEU A 39 13.79 8.70 -20.29
N GLU A 40 14.70 7.91 -20.85
CA GLU A 40 15.99 7.58 -20.22
C GLU A 40 16.82 8.83 -19.95
N LYS A 41 16.82 9.80 -20.88
CA LYS A 41 17.44 11.11 -20.65
C LYS A 41 16.74 11.86 -19.51
N HIS A 42 15.41 11.95 -19.49
CA HIS A 42 14.70 12.64 -18.41
C HIS A 42 14.99 12.01 -17.03
N LEU A 43 15.11 10.68 -16.94
CA LEU A 43 15.48 9.98 -15.70
C LEU A 43 16.95 10.22 -15.29
N GLN A 44 17.85 10.49 -16.25
CA GLN A 44 19.24 10.89 -15.99
C GLN A 44 19.32 12.36 -15.55
N ASP A 45 18.65 13.27 -16.26
CA ASP A 45 18.54 14.69 -15.93
C ASP A 45 17.91 14.90 -14.54
N ALA A 46 17.00 14.00 -14.12
CA ALA A 46 16.40 13.95 -12.79
C ALA A 46 17.28 13.29 -11.69
N GLY A 47 18.52 12.90 -12.00
CA GLY A 47 19.49 12.39 -11.02
C GLY A 47 19.19 10.98 -10.47
N LEU A 48 18.45 10.14 -11.20
CA LEU A 48 17.96 8.84 -10.70
C LEU A 48 18.94 7.67 -10.85
N TYR A 49 20.19 7.95 -11.23
CA TYR A 49 21.25 6.97 -11.43
C TYR A 49 22.45 7.35 -10.55
N GLU A 50 23.04 6.38 -9.86
CA GLU A 50 24.26 6.63 -9.09
C GLU A 50 25.45 6.88 -10.00
N ASN A 51 26.46 7.59 -9.48
CA ASN A 51 27.74 7.74 -10.15
C ASN A 51 28.64 6.52 -9.86
N HIS A 52 29.68 6.33 -10.67
CA HIS A 52 30.60 5.20 -10.54
C HIS A 52 31.34 5.15 -9.19
N GLN A 53 31.62 6.30 -8.57
CA GLN A 53 32.32 6.36 -7.28
C GLN A 53 31.45 5.87 -6.12
N GLU A 54 30.15 6.18 -6.12
CA GLU A 54 29.18 5.60 -5.18
C GLU A 54 29.04 4.09 -5.39
N ALA A 55 28.97 3.61 -6.64
CA ALA A 55 28.88 2.18 -6.93
C ALA A 55 30.11 1.41 -6.39
N VAL A 56 31.33 1.88 -6.68
CA VAL A 56 32.57 1.29 -6.15
C VAL A 56 32.60 1.33 -4.62
N SER A 57 32.21 2.46 -4.01
CA SER A 57 32.15 2.58 -2.55
C SER A 57 31.18 1.58 -1.90
N ARG A 58 30.03 1.30 -2.52
CA ARG A 58 29.09 0.26 -2.07
C ARG A 58 29.69 -1.14 -2.19
N GLU A 59 30.40 -1.44 -3.28
CA GLU A 59 31.07 -2.74 -3.47
C GLU A 59 32.20 -2.96 -2.45
N GLU A 60 33.04 -1.95 -2.20
CA GLU A 60 34.09 -1.97 -1.16
C GLU A 60 33.50 -2.21 0.24
N VAL A 61 32.44 -1.47 0.58
CA VAL A 61 31.75 -1.60 1.88
C VAL A 61 31.11 -2.97 2.05
N LEU A 62 30.47 -3.53 1.02
CA LEU A 62 29.91 -4.88 1.05
C LEU A 62 30.99 -5.95 1.19
N GLY A 63 32.07 -5.86 0.42
CA GLY A 63 33.21 -6.79 0.53
C GLY A 63 33.89 -6.75 1.90
N ARG A 64 33.91 -5.58 2.55
CA ARG A 64 34.43 -5.43 3.92
C ARG A 64 33.45 -5.92 4.99
N LEU A 65 32.14 -5.75 4.78
CA LEU A 65 31.11 -6.30 5.68
C LEU A 65 31.06 -7.83 5.65
N ASP A 66 31.26 -8.46 4.48
CA ASP A 66 31.39 -9.91 4.35
C ASP A 66 32.56 -10.46 5.20
N GLN A 67 33.71 -9.79 5.19
CA GLN A 67 34.85 -10.14 6.04
C GLN A 67 34.52 -9.99 7.53
N ILE A 68 33.81 -8.92 7.94
CA ILE A 68 33.42 -8.68 9.33
C ILE A 68 32.50 -9.80 9.84
N VAL A 69 31.45 -10.19 9.10
CA VAL A 69 30.54 -11.26 9.55
C VAL A 69 31.24 -12.63 9.63
N LYS A 70 32.25 -12.87 8.78
CA LYS A 70 33.09 -14.09 8.82
C LYS A 70 34.07 -14.11 9.99
N ILE A 71 34.56 -12.95 10.44
CA ILE A 71 35.36 -12.83 11.68
C ILE A 71 34.46 -12.97 12.91
N TRP A 72 33.28 -12.34 12.90
CA TRP A 72 32.28 -12.42 13.96
C TRP A 72 31.83 -13.87 14.22
N VAL A 73 31.38 -14.60 13.18
CA VAL A 73 30.90 -15.98 13.37
C VAL A 73 32.00 -16.88 13.94
N LYS A 74 33.27 -16.74 13.51
CA LYS A 74 34.41 -17.47 14.08
C LYS A 74 34.75 -17.08 15.51
N THR A 75 34.40 -15.87 15.93
CA THR A 75 34.51 -15.41 17.33
C THR A 75 33.42 -16.05 18.17
N VAL A 76 32.18 -16.07 17.68
CA VAL A 76 31.05 -16.80 18.29
C VAL A 76 31.33 -18.30 18.40
N SER A 77 31.86 -18.96 17.36
CA SER A 77 32.21 -20.39 17.39
C SER A 77 33.17 -20.74 18.53
N ARG A 78 34.18 -19.89 18.78
CA ARG A 78 35.10 -20.06 19.93
C ARG A 78 34.41 -19.79 21.26
N ALA A 79 33.60 -18.72 21.35
CA ALA A 79 32.89 -18.36 22.57
C ALA A 79 31.86 -19.42 23.00
N LYS A 80 31.19 -20.08 22.06
CA LYS A 80 30.30 -21.24 22.33
C LYS A 80 31.07 -22.57 22.48
N GLY A 81 32.41 -22.57 22.51
CA GLY A 81 33.23 -23.74 22.83
C GLY A 81 33.33 -24.82 21.74
N LEU A 82 33.16 -24.46 20.47
CA LEU A 82 33.31 -25.41 19.35
C LEU A 82 34.78 -25.77 19.10
N ASN A 83 35.03 -26.95 18.52
CA ASN A 83 36.39 -27.41 18.22
C ASN A 83 37.05 -26.60 17.09
N GLU A 84 38.39 -26.60 17.04
CA GLU A 84 39.15 -25.77 16.09
C GLU A 84 38.85 -26.08 14.61
N GLN A 85 38.44 -27.31 14.25
CA GLN A 85 38.00 -27.61 12.88
C GLN A 85 36.70 -26.85 12.56
N LEU A 86 35.68 -26.94 13.42
CA LEU A 86 34.43 -26.20 13.25
C LEU A 86 34.63 -24.68 13.32
N VAL A 87 35.62 -24.19 14.07
CA VAL A 87 36.01 -22.76 14.10
C VAL A 87 36.71 -22.33 12.80
N GLN A 88 37.47 -23.21 12.15
CA GLN A 88 38.09 -22.94 10.85
C GLN A 88 37.07 -22.99 9.71
N GLU A 89 36.15 -23.95 9.75
CA GLU A 89 35.04 -24.12 8.80
C GLU A 89 33.89 -23.12 9.01
N ALA A 90 33.74 -22.54 10.21
CA ALA A 90 32.65 -21.60 10.52
C ALA A 90 32.62 -20.42 9.56
N ASN A 91 31.45 -20.19 8.96
CA ASN A 91 31.23 -19.21 7.92
C ASN A 91 29.86 -18.55 8.08
N ALA A 92 29.72 -17.35 7.55
CA ALA A 92 28.49 -16.59 7.42
C ALA A 92 28.54 -15.82 6.10
N ASN A 93 27.40 -15.70 5.42
CA ASN A 93 27.31 -15.04 4.11
C ASN A 93 26.45 -13.77 4.23
N ILE A 94 26.76 -12.75 3.43
CA ILE A 94 25.84 -11.62 3.20
C ILE A 94 25.12 -11.75 1.85
N PHE A 95 23.85 -11.35 1.81
CA PHE A 95 23.04 -11.28 0.59
C PHE A 95 22.38 -9.90 0.50
N THR A 96 22.61 -9.18 -0.60
CA THR A 96 21.90 -7.93 -0.88
C THR A 96 20.51 -8.21 -1.42
N PHE A 97 19.53 -7.38 -1.05
CA PHE A 97 18.18 -7.46 -1.59
C PHE A 97 17.62 -6.08 -1.93
N GLY A 98 16.30 -5.98 -2.04
CA GLY A 98 15.58 -4.71 -2.08
C GLY A 98 16.01 -3.81 -3.23
N SER A 99 16.22 -2.53 -2.95
CA SER A 99 16.33 -1.51 -4.00
C SER A 99 17.67 -1.56 -4.74
N TYR A 100 18.74 -1.91 -4.02
CA TYR A 100 20.10 -2.10 -4.56
C TYR A 100 20.20 -3.35 -5.44
N ARG A 101 19.79 -4.53 -4.95
CA ARG A 101 19.85 -5.80 -5.71
C ARG A 101 18.99 -5.77 -6.98
N LEU A 102 17.85 -5.11 -6.95
CA LEU A 102 17.03 -4.88 -8.15
C LEU A 102 17.73 -3.98 -9.19
N GLY A 103 18.76 -3.20 -8.83
CA GLY A 103 19.42 -2.22 -9.69
C GLY A 103 18.57 -0.96 -9.93
N VAL A 104 17.73 -0.58 -8.96
CA VAL A 104 16.79 0.54 -9.06
C VAL A 104 16.88 1.50 -7.86
N HIS A 105 17.95 1.41 -7.09
CA HIS A 105 18.42 2.45 -6.17
C HIS A 105 18.82 3.71 -6.94
N GLY A 106 19.22 4.75 -6.22
CA GLY A 106 19.74 6.01 -6.75
C GLY A 106 20.81 6.58 -5.82
N PRO A 107 21.34 7.79 -6.11
CA PRO A 107 22.35 8.44 -5.27
C PRO A 107 21.93 8.51 -3.80
N GLY A 108 22.86 8.20 -2.89
CA GLY A 108 22.63 8.24 -1.44
C GLY A 108 21.57 7.27 -0.89
N ALA A 109 21.08 6.31 -1.68
CA ALA A 109 20.17 5.28 -1.19
C ALA A 109 20.85 4.32 -0.19
N ASP A 110 20.00 3.65 0.59
CA ASP A 110 20.30 2.51 1.45
C ASP A 110 20.77 1.26 0.66
N VAL A 111 21.43 0.34 1.38
CA VAL A 111 21.68 -1.03 0.90
C VAL A 111 21.00 -2.01 1.87
N ASP A 112 19.95 -2.67 1.38
CA ASP A 112 19.28 -3.77 2.08
C ASP A 112 20.22 -5.00 2.12
N VAL A 113 20.66 -5.43 3.32
CA VAL A 113 21.59 -6.58 3.48
C VAL A 113 21.07 -7.61 4.49
N LEU A 114 21.08 -8.88 4.09
CA LEU A 114 20.81 -10.02 4.97
C LEU A 114 22.12 -10.74 5.32
N CYS A 115 22.48 -10.77 6.60
CA CYS A 115 23.47 -11.70 7.12
C CYS A 115 22.81 -13.06 7.40
N VAL A 116 23.46 -14.14 6.94
CA VAL A 116 23.01 -15.53 7.10
C VAL A 116 24.04 -16.29 7.94
N GLY A 117 23.64 -16.72 9.13
CA GLY A 117 24.53 -17.36 10.12
C GLY A 117 24.06 -18.77 10.58
N PRO A 118 24.97 -19.53 11.19
CA PRO A 118 24.72 -20.91 11.62
C PRO A 118 23.86 -21.00 12.89
N ARG A 119 23.32 -22.19 13.16
CA ARG A 119 22.30 -22.46 14.19
C ARG A 119 22.64 -22.05 15.63
N TYR A 120 23.93 -21.91 15.94
CA TYR A 120 24.44 -21.56 17.26
C TYR A 120 24.69 -20.05 17.46
N ALA A 121 24.68 -19.26 16.39
CA ALA A 121 24.73 -17.81 16.46
C ALA A 121 23.31 -17.26 16.63
N SER A 122 22.96 -16.84 17.84
CA SER A 122 21.65 -16.29 18.20
C SER A 122 21.42 -14.89 17.61
N ARG A 123 20.16 -14.47 17.57
CA ARG A 123 19.81 -13.11 17.15
C ARG A 123 20.15 -12.08 18.24
N ASP A 124 19.96 -12.45 19.50
CA ASP A 124 19.94 -11.49 20.61
C ASP A 124 21.31 -11.36 21.28
N GLU A 125 21.97 -12.47 21.63
CA GLU A 125 23.32 -12.44 22.24
C GLU A 125 24.41 -12.17 21.18
N ASP A 126 24.32 -12.85 20.04
CA ASP A 126 25.46 -12.93 19.12
C ASP A 126 25.37 -11.85 18.02
N PHE A 127 24.20 -11.66 17.39
CA PHE A 127 24.03 -10.62 16.36
C PHE A 127 23.78 -9.23 16.97
N PHE A 128 22.75 -9.05 17.81
CA PHE A 128 22.49 -7.75 18.45
C PHE A 128 23.41 -7.44 19.63
N GLY A 129 24.15 -8.43 20.16
CA GLY A 129 25.22 -8.23 21.13
C GLY A 129 26.60 -8.15 20.48
N GLU A 130 27.25 -9.28 20.21
CA GLU A 130 28.68 -9.29 19.82
C GLU A 130 28.96 -8.66 18.45
N LEU A 131 28.15 -8.88 17.41
CA LEU A 131 28.37 -8.19 16.11
C LEU A 131 28.12 -6.68 16.24
N HIS A 132 27.07 -6.27 16.96
CA HIS A 132 26.84 -4.85 17.28
C HIS A 132 28.05 -4.23 18.00
N LYS A 133 28.59 -4.92 19.01
CA LYS A 133 29.79 -4.50 19.75
C LYS A 133 31.00 -4.36 18.81
N MET A 134 31.30 -5.40 18.02
CA MET A 134 32.39 -5.35 17.02
C MET A 134 32.24 -4.16 16.07
N LEU A 135 31.02 -3.91 15.55
CA LEU A 135 30.75 -2.76 14.68
C LEU A 135 30.88 -1.42 15.41
N SER A 136 30.52 -1.34 16.69
CA SER A 136 30.63 -0.12 17.50
C SER A 136 32.07 0.26 17.87
N GLU A 137 33.00 -0.69 17.80
CA GLU A 137 34.43 -0.49 18.05
C GLU A 137 35.19 0.01 16.79
N MET A 138 34.54 0.06 15.63
CA MET A 138 35.14 0.42 14.34
C MET A 138 34.86 1.90 13.96
N PRO A 139 35.86 2.80 13.84
CA PRO A 139 35.65 4.24 13.61
C PRO A 139 35.03 4.60 12.25
N GLU A 140 35.14 3.70 11.27
CA GLU A 140 34.44 3.71 9.98
C GLU A 140 32.92 3.50 10.08
N VAL A 141 32.41 3.00 11.20
CA VAL A 141 30.98 2.76 11.45
C VAL A 141 30.40 3.91 12.24
N THR A 142 29.37 4.53 11.67
CA THR A 142 28.64 5.66 12.25
C THR A 142 27.15 5.37 12.24
N GLU A 143 26.37 6.15 13.00
CA GLU A 143 24.89 6.09 13.04
C GLU A 143 24.29 4.70 13.39
N LEU A 144 25.10 3.79 13.97
CA LEU A 144 24.74 2.44 14.38
C LEU A 144 23.53 2.41 15.34
N HIS A 145 22.46 1.73 14.96
CA HIS A 145 21.20 1.71 15.68
C HIS A 145 20.45 0.37 15.52
N PRO A 146 20.52 -0.55 16.50
CA PRO A 146 19.77 -1.79 16.49
C PRO A 146 18.27 -1.57 16.76
N VAL A 147 17.41 -2.34 16.09
CA VAL A 147 15.95 -2.35 16.26
C VAL A 147 15.45 -3.81 16.35
N PRO A 148 15.65 -4.49 17.50
CA PRO A 148 15.26 -5.89 17.67
C PRO A 148 13.74 -6.09 17.66
N ASP A 149 12.97 -5.13 18.18
CA ASP A 149 11.50 -5.19 18.27
C ASP A 149 10.76 -4.89 16.96
N ALA A 150 11.48 -4.70 15.85
CA ALA A 150 10.87 -4.48 14.54
C ALA A 150 10.18 -5.76 14.02
N HIS A 151 9.15 -5.59 13.17
CA HIS A 151 8.43 -6.70 12.56
C HIS A 151 9.36 -7.67 11.79
N VAL A 152 10.42 -7.12 11.20
CA VAL A 152 11.63 -7.84 10.78
C VAL A 152 12.80 -7.16 11.50
N PRO A 153 13.52 -7.84 12.42
CA PRO A 153 14.59 -7.23 13.19
C PRO A 153 15.75 -6.77 12.31
N VAL A 154 16.24 -5.54 12.53
CA VAL A 154 17.25 -4.88 11.70
C VAL A 154 18.25 -4.11 12.56
N MET A 155 19.49 -4.01 12.09
CA MET A 155 20.54 -3.13 12.60
C MET A 155 20.89 -2.13 11.51
N GLY A 156 20.42 -0.89 11.65
CA GLY A 156 20.79 0.19 10.75
C GLY A 156 22.20 0.70 11.10
N LEU A 157 23.04 0.94 10.10
CA LEU A 157 24.36 1.53 10.28
C LEU A 157 24.81 2.32 9.05
N LYS A 158 25.87 3.12 9.22
CA LYS A 158 26.48 3.90 8.15
C LYS A 158 27.98 3.67 8.12
N PHE A 159 28.42 2.84 7.19
CA PHE A 159 29.79 2.32 7.07
C PHE A 159 30.50 3.07 5.93
N ASN A 160 31.59 3.78 6.23
CA ASN A 160 32.29 4.65 5.27
C ASN A 160 31.37 5.66 4.54
N GLY A 161 30.28 6.07 5.19
CA GLY A 161 29.26 6.97 4.63
C GLY A 161 28.09 6.26 3.90
N VAL A 162 28.23 4.99 3.53
CA VAL A 162 27.16 4.18 2.91
C VAL A 162 26.19 3.70 4.00
N SER A 163 24.90 3.99 3.84
CA SER A 163 23.86 3.51 4.76
C SER A 163 23.48 2.06 4.44
N ILE A 164 23.42 1.20 5.46
CA ILE A 164 23.13 -0.23 5.37
C ILE A 164 22.05 -0.56 6.39
N ASP A 165 21.02 -1.29 5.95
CA ASP A 165 20.07 -1.95 6.85
C ASP A 165 20.43 -3.44 6.90
N LEU A 166 21.04 -3.87 8.00
CA LEU A 166 21.54 -5.23 8.19
C LEU A 166 20.55 -6.08 8.99
N LEU A 167 19.99 -7.11 8.36
CA LEU A 167 19.08 -8.09 8.98
C LEU A 167 19.80 -9.41 9.23
N TYR A 168 19.20 -10.29 10.04
CA TYR A 168 19.80 -11.58 10.40
C TYR A 168 18.85 -12.78 10.22
N ALA A 169 19.33 -13.79 9.49
CA ALA A 169 18.71 -15.10 9.37
C ALA A 169 19.61 -16.19 9.97
N LYS A 170 19.08 -16.90 10.98
CA LYS A 170 19.76 -18.02 11.66
C LYS A 170 19.27 -19.33 11.06
N LEU A 171 20.11 -20.03 10.29
CA LEU A 171 19.74 -21.28 9.64
C LEU A 171 20.00 -22.50 10.53
N SER A 172 19.28 -23.59 10.25
CA SER A 172 19.39 -24.90 10.93
C SER A 172 20.70 -25.66 10.66
N LEU A 173 21.73 -24.99 10.15
CA LEU A 173 23.01 -25.54 9.70
C LEU A 173 24.13 -25.29 10.71
N TRP A 174 25.11 -26.20 10.81
CA TRP A 174 26.31 -26.01 11.64
C TRP A 174 27.38 -25.14 10.95
N VAL A 175 27.48 -25.25 9.62
CA VAL A 175 28.37 -24.45 8.76
C VAL A 175 27.53 -23.91 7.61
N ILE A 176 27.76 -22.65 7.22
CA ILE A 176 27.10 -22.00 6.09
C ILE A 176 27.95 -22.22 4.83
N PRO A 177 27.46 -22.92 3.79
CA PRO A 177 28.19 -23.07 2.53
C PRO A 177 28.43 -21.72 1.85
N GLU A 178 29.60 -21.52 1.22
CA GLU A 178 29.87 -20.29 0.46
C GLU A 178 28.90 -20.12 -0.73
N ASN A 179 28.53 -21.23 -1.37
CA ASN A 179 27.62 -21.30 -2.52
C ASN A 179 26.13 -21.49 -2.14
N LEU A 180 25.70 -21.00 -0.99
CA LEU A 180 24.35 -21.22 -0.46
C LEU A 180 23.25 -20.57 -1.32
N ASP A 181 22.41 -21.39 -1.96
CA ASP A 181 21.19 -20.93 -2.64
C ASP A 181 20.02 -20.74 -1.66
N ILE A 182 19.83 -19.50 -1.22
CA ILE A 182 18.72 -19.07 -0.35
C ILE A 182 17.34 -19.10 -1.02
N SER A 183 17.22 -19.39 -2.32
CA SER A 183 15.92 -19.48 -3.00
C SER A 183 15.22 -20.84 -2.82
N GLN A 184 15.93 -21.88 -2.38
CA GLN A 184 15.37 -23.20 -2.09
C GLN A 184 14.39 -23.17 -0.90
N GLU A 185 13.33 -23.99 -0.90
CA GLU A 185 12.37 -24.03 0.23
C GLU A 185 13.01 -24.57 1.52
N SER A 186 13.93 -25.54 1.40
CA SER A 186 14.65 -26.17 2.52
C SER A 186 15.39 -25.17 3.43
N ILE A 187 15.71 -23.97 2.93
CA ILE A 187 16.32 -22.89 3.72
C ILE A 187 15.43 -22.41 4.87
N LEU A 188 14.11 -22.62 4.76
CA LEU A 188 13.12 -22.24 5.77
C LEU A 188 12.87 -23.36 6.80
N GLN A 189 13.49 -24.53 6.66
CA GLN A 189 13.22 -25.68 7.53
C GLN A 189 13.68 -25.42 8.98
N ASN A 190 12.72 -25.47 9.90
CA ASN A 190 12.85 -25.11 11.33
C ASN A 190 13.28 -23.65 11.58
N ALA A 191 13.08 -22.74 10.62
CA ALA A 191 13.32 -21.32 10.80
C ALA A 191 12.24 -20.66 11.67
N ASP A 192 12.63 -19.75 12.57
CA ASP A 192 11.71 -18.90 13.32
C ASP A 192 11.05 -17.83 12.43
N GLU A 193 9.90 -17.28 12.83
CA GLU A 193 9.15 -16.30 12.03
C GLU A 193 9.99 -15.09 11.58
N GLN A 194 10.86 -14.58 12.44
CA GLN A 194 11.74 -13.45 12.13
C GLN A 194 12.79 -13.85 11.07
N THR A 195 13.38 -15.04 11.19
CA THR A 195 14.28 -15.62 10.19
C THR A 195 13.56 -15.80 8.84
N VAL A 196 12.33 -16.33 8.82
CA VAL A 196 11.52 -16.46 7.58
C VAL A 196 11.25 -15.09 6.95
N ARG A 197 10.85 -14.09 7.75
CA ARG A 197 10.63 -12.71 7.26
C ARG A 197 11.91 -12.09 6.69
N SER A 198 13.06 -12.31 7.33
CA SER A 198 14.37 -11.80 6.89
C SER A 198 14.81 -12.44 5.57
N LEU A 199 14.68 -13.77 5.44
CA LEU A 199 14.98 -14.51 4.20
C LEU A 199 14.07 -14.10 3.03
N ASN A 200 12.80 -13.80 3.31
CA ASN A 200 11.83 -13.43 2.28
C ASN A 200 12.20 -12.16 1.50
N GLY A 201 12.91 -11.20 2.10
CA GLY A 201 13.39 -10.00 1.38
C GLY A 201 14.28 -10.36 0.19
N CYS A 202 15.25 -11.24 0.39
CA CYS A 202 16.15 -11.74 -0.65
C CYS A 202 15.42 -12.65 -1.64
N ARG A 203 14.67 -13.65 -1.14
CA ARG A 203 13.95 -14.64 -1.95
C ARG A 203 13.01 -13.96 -2.96
N VAL A 204 12.21 -13.00 -2.50
CA VAL A 204 11.29 -12.22 -3.33
C VAL A 204 12.03 -11.38 -4.35
N THR A 205 13.14 -10.76 -3.97
CA THR A 205 13.93 -9.89 -4.86
C THR A 205 14.49 -10.67 -6.05
N ASP A 206 15.14 -11.81 -5.80
CA ASP A 206 15.68 -12.65 -6.87
C ASP A 206 14.59 -13.32 -7.70
N GLN A 207 13.47 -13.70 -7.08
CA GLN A 207 12.33 -14.28 -7.81
C GLN A 207 11.64 -13.25 -8.72
N VAL A 208 11.60 -11.96 -8.35
CA VAL A 208 11.15 -10.89 -9.27
C VAL A 208 12.07 -10.78 -10.49
N LEU A 209 13.39 -10.85 -10.30
CA LEU A 209 14.36 -10.80 -11.42
C LEU A 209 14.27 -12.03 -12.33
N ARG A 210 13.93 -13.21 -11.79
CA ARG A 210 13.67 -14.44 -12.55
C ARG A 210 12.35 -14.42 -13.33
N LEU A 211 11.37 -13.61 -12.91
CA LEU A 211 10.00 -13.61 -13.46
C LEU A 211 9.70 -12.48 -14.46
N VAL A 212 10.73 -11.70 -14.87
CA VAL A 212 10.60 -10.64 -15.90
C VAL A 212 11.34 -11.01 -17.19
N PRO A 213 10.74 -10.78 -18.38
CA PRO A 213 11.33 -11.16 -19.67
C PRO A 213 12.56 -10.32 -20.06
N ASN A 214 12.65 -9.08 -19.58
CA ASN A 214 13.80 -8.21 -19.81
C ASN A 214 14.09 -7.39 -18.55
N ILE A 215 15.20 -7.71 -17.87
CA ILE A 215 15.62 -7.07 -16.61
C ILE A 215 15.93 -5.59 -16.80
N GLN A 216 16.46 -5.17 -17.96
CA GLN A 216 16.83 -3.76 -18.19
C GLN A 216 15.59 -2.90 -18.44
N ASN A 217 14.65 -3.37 -19.27
CA ASN A 217 13.39 -2.66 -19.50
C ASN A 217 12.58 -2.56 -18.20
N PHE A 218 12.58 -3.63 -17.39
CA PHE A 218 12.02 -3.63 -16.03
C PHE A 218 12.69 -2.59 -15.13
N ARG A 219 14.04 -2.52 -15.09
CA ARG A 219 14.80 -1.55 -14.27
C ARG A 219 14.50 -0.09 -14.63
N THR A 220 14.56 0.27 -15.91
CA THR A 220 14.26 1.65 -16.35
C THR A 220 12.80 2.02 -16.05
N THR A 221 11.85 1.11 -16.32
CA THR A 221 10.43 1.32 -16.00
C THR A 221 10.21 1.48 -14.50
N LEU A 222 10.86 0.66 -13.67
CA LEU A 222 10.70 0.73 -12.21
C LEU A 222 11.37 1.97 -11.60
N LYS A 223 12.50 2.46 -12.13
CA LYS A 223 13.05 3.78 -11.78
C LYS A 223 12.04 4.90 -12.10
N CYS A 224 11.46 4.89 -13.29
CA CYS A 224 10.39 5.83 -13.69
C CYS A 224 9.18 5.78 -12.75
N MET A 225 8.62 4.59 -12.50
CA MET A 225 7.42 4.46 -11.66
C MET A 225 7.69 4.79 -10.19
N LYS A 226 8.89 4.52 -9.65
CA LYS A 226 9.31 4.99 -8.32
C LYS A 226 9.39 6.52 -8.25
N PHE A 227 9.95 7.17 -9.27
CA PHE A 227 10.05 8.63 -9.35
C PHE A 227 8.67 9.29 -9.42
N TRP A 228 7.82 8.83 -10.34
CA TRP A 228 6.42 9.25 -10.46
C TRP A 228 5.66 9.08 -9.14
N ALA A 229 5.73 7.90 -8.52
CA ALA A 229 5.00 7.61 -7.28
C ALA A 229 5.43 8.52 -6.11
N LYS A 230 6.72 8.88 -6.04
CA LYS A 230 7.22 9.88 -5.07
C LYS A 230 6.67 11.27 -5.37
N HIS A 231 6.79 11.76 -6.60
CA HIS A 231 6.28 13.08 -7.00
C HIS A 231 4.77 13.22 -6.82
N ARG A 232 4.00 12.16 -7.10
CA ARG A 232 2.54 12.13 -6.94
C ARG A 232 2.05 11.82 -5.52
N GLY A 233 2.96 11.67 -4.55
CA GLY A 233 2.61 11.48 -3.13
C GLY A 233 2.02 10.11 -2.78
N VAL A 234 2.24 9.08 -3.62
CA VAL A 234 1.69 7.72 -3.46
C VAL A 234 2.76 6.68 -3.13
N TYR A 235 3.92 7.10 -2.62
CA TYR A 235 5.05 6.23 -2.26
C TYR A 235 5.30 6.20 -0.74
N SER A 236 4.62 5.30 -0.01
CA SER A 236 4.93 4.92 1.39
C SER A 236 4.02 3.79 1.88
N ASN A 237 4.59 2.61 2.15
CA ASN A 237 3.85 1.49 2.76
C ASN A 237 3.32 1.86 4.16
N VAL A 238 4.09 2.61 4.94
CA VAL A 238 3.80 2.97 6.34
C VAL A 238 2.53 3.83 6.46
N THR A 239 2.31 4.76 5.53
CA THR A 239 1.10 5.60 5.51
C THR A 239 -0.11 4.94 4.81
N GLY A 240 0.05 3.71 4.29
CA GLY A 240 -0.99 2.96 3.59
C GLY A 240 -1.02 3.13 2.08
N PHE A 241 0.04 3.67 1.47
CA PHE A 241 0.28 3.61 0.03
C PHE A 241 1.20 2.42 -0.31
N LEU A 242 1.86 2.45 -1.46
CA LEU A 242 2.76 1.41 -1.94
C LEU A 242 4.23 1.76 -1.69
N GLY A 243 4.98 0.83 -1.13
CA GLY A 243 6.45 0.89 -0.99
C GLY A 243 7.19 0.21 -2.15
N GLY A 244 8.52 0.20 -2.10
CA GLY A 244 9.39 -0.21 -3.21
C GLY A 244 9.07 -1.57 -3.82
N ILE A 245 8.87 -2.60 -2.99
CA ILE A 245 8.54 -3.95 -3.48
C ILE A 245 7.16 -4.01 -4.17
N ASN A 246 6.17 -3.24 -3.70
CA ASN A 246 4.85 -3.24 -4.31
C ASN A 246 4.93 -2.68 -5.75
N TRP A 247 5.65 -1.58 -5.95
CA TRP A 247 5.90 -1.02 -7.29
C TRP A 247 6.69 -1.98 -8.17
N ALA A 248 7.67 -2.70 -7.62
CA ALA A 248 8.40 -3.73 -8.36
C ALA A 248 7.50 -4.87 -8.83
N LEU A 249 6.61 -5.38 -7.98
CA LEU A 249 5.65 -6.43 -8.33
C LEU A 249 4.64 -5.97 -9.39
N LEU A 250 4.13 -4.73 -9.30
CA LEU A 250 3.24 -4.15 -10.32
C LEU A 250 3.97 -3.99 -11.67
N VAL A 251 5.18 -3.40 -11.70
CA VAL A 251 5.95 -3.21 -12.94
C VAL A 251 6.37 -4.54 -13.55
N ALA A 252 6.80 -5.52 -12.74
CA ALA A 252 7.13 -6.86 -13.21
C ALA A 252 5.93 -7.55 -13.89
N ARG A 253 4.70 -7.37 -13.37
CA ARG A 253 3.50 -7.92 -13.99
C ARG A 253 3.19 -7.28 -15.33
N ILE A 254 3.42 -5.98 -15.50
CA ILE A 254 3.30 -5.31 -16.81
C ILE A 254 4.36 -5.82 -17.79
N CYS A 255 5.59 -6.08 -17.34
CA CYS A 255 6.63 -6.69 -18.18
C CYS A 255 6.23 -8.10 -18.66
N GLN A 256 5.60 -8.93 -17.82
CA GLN A 256 5.05 -10.23 -18.23
C GLN A 256 3.94 -10.11 -19.30
N LEU A 257 3.09 -9.09 -19.17
CA LEU A 257 1.96 -8.88 -20.07
C LEU A 257 2.37 -8.26 -21.43
N PHE A 258 3.54 -7.63 -21.50
CA PHE A 258 4.07 -6.96 -22.68
C PHE A 258 5.59 -7.25 -22.83
N PRO A 259 5.99 -8.52 -23.08
CA PRO A 259 7.37 -8.97 -22.93
C PRO A 259 8.37 -8.30 -23.88
N ASN A 260 7.92 -7.86 -25.05
CA ASN A 260 8.75 -7.23 -26.08
C ASN A 260 8.74 -5.68 -26.00
N ALA A 261 8.01 -5.10 -25.05
CA ALA A 261 7.82 -3.66 -24.96
C ALA A 261 9.02 -2.92 -24.32
N LEU A 262 9.27 -1.69 -24.78
CA LEU A 262 10.29 -0.79 -24.23
C LEU A 262 9.74 0.04 -23.05
N PRO A 263 10.60 0.68 -22.23
CA PRO A 263 10.19 1.49 -21.08
C PRO A 263 9.11 2.54 -21.36
N ASN A 264 9.12 3.25 -22.49
CA ASN A 264 8.06 4.22 -22.82
C ASN A 264 6.68 3.54 -22.93
N MET A 265 6.64 2.38 -23.62
CA MET A 265 5.44 1.57 -23.82
C MET A 265 4.98 0.99 -22.48
N LEU A 266 5.90 0.44 -21.69
CA LEU A 266 5.61 -0.18 -20.38
C LEU A 266 4.99 0.82 -19.39
N VAL A 267 5.37 2.11 -19.42
CA VAL A 267 4.73 3.16 -18.61
C VAL A 267 3.29 3.44 -19.08
N SER A 268 3.04 3.62 -20.39
CA SER A 268 1.68 3.76 -20.94
C SER A 268 0.81 2.54 -20.58
N ARG A 269 1.33 1.33 -20.78
CA ARG A 269 0.64 0.08 -20.46
C ARG A 269 0.40 -0.12 -18.96
N PHE A 270 1.30 0.35 -18.08
CA PHE A 270 1.11 0.31 -16.63
C PHE A 270 -0.17 1.04 -16.22
N PHE A 271 -0.31 2.30 -16.63
CA PHE A 271 -1.49 3.08 -16.26
C PHE A 271 -2.77 2.52 -16.88
N ARG A 272 -2.72 2.10 -18.15
CA ARG A 272 -3.89 1.57 -18.87
C ARG A 272 -4.40 0.24 -18.31
N VAL A 273 -3.51 -0.60 -17.76
CA VAL A 273 -3.88 -1.82 -17.03
C VAL A 273 -4.41 -1.47 -15.63
N TYR A 274 -3.66 -0.74 -14.82
CA TYR A 274 -4.02 -0.55 -13.41
C TYR A 274 -5.18 0.41 -13.15
N THR A 275 -5.48 1.31 -14.09
CA THR A 275 -6.72 2.12 -14.08
C THR A 275 -7.95 1.25 -14.27
N LYS A 276 -7.85 0.16 -15.05
CA LYS A 276 -8.95 -0.78 -15.34
C LYS A 276 -8.99 -1.99 -14.39
N TRP A 277 -8.04 -2.08 -13.45
CA TRP A 277 -7.87 -3.28 -12.63
C TRP A 277 -9.02 -3.43 -11.62
N ARG A 278 -9.78 -4.53 -11.72
CA ARG A 278 -10.89 -4.89 -10.81
C ARG A 278 -10.38 -5.32 -9.44
N TRP A 279 -9.98 -4.36 -8.61
CA TRP A 279 -9.69 -4.60 -7.19
C TRP A 279 -10.96 -5.14 -6.47
N PRO A 280 -10.84 -6.14 -5.56
CA PRO A 280 -9.62 -6.65 -4.95
C PRO A 280 -9.02 -7.91 -5.63
N ASN A 281 -9.19 -8.14 -6.94
CA ASN A 281 -8.50 -9.26 -7.61
C ASN A 281 -6.96 -9.11 -7.46
N PRO A 282 -6.22 -10.18 -7.12
CA PRO A 282 -4.81 -10.07 -6.73
C PRO A 282 -3.86 -9.95 -7.92
N VAL A 283 -2.85 -9.09 -7.78
CA VAL A 283 -1.68 -9.09 -8.68
C VAL A 283 -0.71 -10.17 -8.24
N MET A 284 -0.39 -11.12 -9.13
CA MET A 284 0.51 -12.25 -8.89
C MET A 284 1.43 -12.44 -10.09
N LEU A 285 2.72 -12.74 -9.86
CA LEU A 285 3.72 -12.97 -10.92
C LEU A 285 3.87 -14.46 -11.29
N CYS A 286 3.40 -15.37 -10.45
CA CYS A 286 3.43 -16.81 -10.61
C CYS A 286 2.20 -17.42 -9.92
N GLY A 287 2.04 -18.74 -10.00
CA GLY A 287 1.08 -19.44 -9.15
C GLY A 287 1.41 -19.29 -7.67
N ILE A 288 0.40 -19.46 -6.81
CA ILE A 288 0.61 -19.64 -5.37
C ILE A 288 0.76 -21.14 -5.15
N GLU A 289 1.96 -21.57 -4.77
CA GLU A 289 2.27 -22.98 -4.49
C GLU A 289 2.10 -23.26 -2.98
N GLU A 290 1.44 -24.37 -2.64
CA GLU A 290 1.32 -24.84 -1.26
C GLU A 290 2.59 -25.61 -0.87
N GLY A 291 3.60 -24.88 -0.39
CA GLY A 291 4.89 -25.43 0.03
C GLY A 291 4.80 -26.38 1.23
N SER A 292 5.74 -27.32 1.26
CA SER A 292 5.78 -28.49 2.15
C SER A 292 5.85 -28.18 3.66
N LEU A 293 6.36 -27.01 4.03
CA LEU A 293 6.62 -26.64 5.43
C LEU A 293 5.40 -26.15 6.22
N GLY A 294 4.20 -26.10 5.61
CA GLY A 294 2.95 -25.73 6.29
C GLY A 294 2.86 -24.28 6.78
N LEU A 295 3.80 -23.41 6.38
CA LEU A 295 3.78 -21.98 6.71
C LEU A 295 2.53 -21.29 6.13
N GLN A 296 2.00 -20.29 6.83
CA GLN A 296 0.80 -19.58 6.35
C GLN A 296 1.08 -18.84 5.04
N VAL A 297 0.33 -19.20 4.01
CA VAL A 297 0.30 -18.54 2.70
C VAL A 297 -1.00 -17.71 2.57
N TRP A 298 -0.94 -16.59 1.85
CA TRP A 298 -2.10 -15.74 1.58
C TRP A 298 -3.20 -16.50 0.80
N ASP A 299 -4.38 -16.61 1.38
CA ASP A 299 -5.56 -17.21 0.73
C ASP A 299 -6.87 -16.61 1.27
N PRO A 300 -7.57 -15.74 0.50
CA PRO A 300 -8.81 -15.09 0.92
C PRO A 300 -10.01 -16.05 1.02
N ARG A 301 -9.88 -17.29 0.51
CA ARG A 301 -10.87 -18.35 0.68
C ARG A 301 -10.76 -18.91 2.10
N ARG A 302 -9.53 -19.26 2.53
CA ARG A 302 -9.22 -19.84 3.85
C ARG A 302 -9.23 -18.84 4.99
N TYR A 303 -8.73 -17.62 4.78
CA TYR A 303 -8.50 -16.65 5.86
C TYR A 303 -9.37 -15.38 5.73
N PRO A 304 -10.27 -15.08 6.70
CA PRO A 304 -11.11 -13.88 6.67
C PRO A 304 -10.32 -12.56 6.66
N LYS A 305 -9.12 -12.53 7.27
CA LYS A 305 -8.20 -11.38 7.20
C LYS A 305 -7.80 -11.09 5.75
N ASP A 306 -7.41 -12.12 5.01
CA ASP A 306 -6.97 -12.01 3.62
C ASP A 306 -8.10 -11.57 2.68
N ARG A 307 -9.34 -11.99 2.97
CA ARG A 307 -10.56 -11.55 2.29
C ARG A 307 -10.86 -10.05 2.44
N SER A 308 -10.31 -9.40 3.48
CA SER A 308 -10.48 -7.96 3.72
C SER A 308 -9.46 -7.07 2.99
N HIS A 309 -8.48 -7.65 2.28
CA HIS A 309 -7.45 -6.89 1.58
C HIS A 309 -7.99 -6.17 0.34
N LEU A 310 -7.92 -4.83 0.35
CA LEU A 310 -8.51 -3.97 -0.68
C LEU A 310 -7.73 -3.93 -2.00
N MET A 311 -6.41 -4.11 -1.94
CA MET A 311 -5.51 -4.04 -3.10
C MET A 311 -4.39 -5.08 -2.96
N PRO A 312 -4.67 -6.39 -3.09
CA PRO A 312 -3.68 -7.42 -2.84
C PRO A 312 -2.64 -7.53 -3.97
N ILE A 313 -1.36 -7.43 -3.59
CA ILE A 313 -0.20 -7.56 -4.48
C ILE A 313 0.71 -8.62 -3.85
N ILE A 314 0.75 -9.81 -4.43
CA ILE A 314 1.26 -11.02 -3.77
C ILE A 314 2.75 -11.24 -4.07
N THR A 315 3.53 -11.59 -3.05
CA THR A 315 4.94 -11.93 -3.21
C THR A 315 5.11 -13.31 -3.89
N PRO A 316 6.02 -13.46 -4.87
CA PRO A 316 6.15 -14.66 -5.70
C PRO A 316 6.98 -15.81 -5.07
N SER A 317 7.34 -15.70 -3.79
CA SER A 317 8.18 -16.67 -3.09
C SER A 317 7.42 -17.25 -1.91
N TYR A 318 7.47 -18.57 -1.75
CA TYR A 318 6.88 -19.24 -0.58
C TYR A 318 7.61 -18.84 0.73
N PRO A 319 6.87 -18.53 1.81
CA PRO A 319 5.40 -18.41 1.88
C PRO A 319 4.90 -17.11 1.23
N CYS A 320 3.97 -17.21 0.27
CA CYS A 320 3.47 -16.06 -0.47
C CYS A 320 2.56 -15.19 0.40
N MET A 321 2.79 -13.88 0.45
CA MET A 321 2.08 -12.93 1.31
C MET A 321 1.55 -11.75 0.50
N ASN A 322 0.46 -11.12 0.97
CA ASN A 322 0.06 -9.82 0.45
C ASN A 322 1.04 -8.72 0.90
N SER A 323 1.83 -8.18 -0.02
CA SER A 323 2.80 -7.11 0.26
C SER A 323 2.15 -5.74 0.55
N SER A 324 0.87 -5.55 0.23
CA SER A 324 0.14 -4.27 0.30
C SER A 324 -1.05 -4.32 1.29
N TYR A 325 -0.95 -5.11 2.36
CA TYR A 325 -1.95 -5.18 3.44
C TYR A 325 -2.20 -3.84 4.15
N ASN A 326 -1.31 -2.85 3.97
CA ASN A 326 -1.49 -1.51 4.53
C ASN A 326 -2.45 -0.61 3.73
N VAL A 327 -2.89 -0.99 2.54
CA VAL A 327 -3.82 -0.17 1.75
C VAL A 327 -5.16 0.03 2.48
N SER A 328 -5.69 1.26 2.40
CA SER A 328 -6.94 1.71 3.00
C SER A 328 -7.93 2.13 1.91
N SER A 329 -9.21 2.30 2.26
CA SER A 329 -10.23 2.72 1.29
C SER A 329 -9.91 4.09 0.68
N SER A 330 -9.33 5.00 1.46
CA SER A 330 -8.92 6.34 1.03
C SER A 330 -7.65 6.33 0.21
N THR A 331 -6.63 5.55 0.59
CA THR A 331 -5.37 5.48 -0.17
C THR A 331 -5.54 4.74 -1.49
N LEU A 332 -6.33 3.65 -1.54
CA LEU A 332 -6.73 3.01 -2.81
C LEU A 332 -7.42 4.02 -3.75
N ARG A 333 -8.37 4.79 -3.24
CA ARG A 333 -9.10 5.81 -4.02
C ARG A 333 -8.21 6.99 -4.46
N ILE A 334 -7.09 7.25 -3.79
CA ILE A 334 -6.09 8.22 -4.25
C ILE A 334 -5.26 7.61 -5.37
N MET A 335 -4.75 6.39 -5.18
CA MET A 335 -3.94 5.70 -6.19
C MET A 335 -4.71 5.48 -7.49
N MET A 336 -5.99 5.08 -7.44
CA MET A 336 -6.83 4.94 -8.64
C MET A 336 -7.03 6.27 -9.38
N LYS A 337 -7.09 7.42 -8.68
CA LYS A 337 -7.17 8.74 -9.32
C LYS A 337 -5.85 9.14 -9.97
N GLU A 338 -4.73 8.85 -9.33
CA GLU A 338 -3.41 9.11 -9.91
C GLU A 338 -3.07 8.15 -11.06
N PHE A 339 -3.56 6.90 -11.04
CA PHE A 339 -3.50 5.99 -12.19
C PHE A 339 -4.32 6.50 -13.37
N GLN A 340 -5.56 6.96 -13.13
CA GLN A 340 -6.41 7.57 -14.15
C GLN A 340 -5.74 8.81 -14.77
N ARG A 341 -5.20 9.73 -13.94
CA ARG A 341 -4.41 10.89 -14.41
C ARG A 341 -3.20 10.44 -15.25
N GLY A 342 -2.49 9.40 -14.81
CA GLY A 342 -1.36 8.84 -15.56
C GLY A 342 -1.77 8.29 -16.93
N ASN A 343 -2.91 7.60 -17.01
CA ASN A 343 -3.46 7.10 -18.27
C ASN A 343 -3.83 8.24 -19.23
N GLU A 344 -4.57 9.24 -18.74
CA GLU A 344 -4.98 10.43 -19.51
C GLU A 344 -3.76 11.21 -20.04
N ILE A 345 -2.69 11.33 -19.24
CA ILE A 345 -1.45 11.97 -19.67
C ILE A 345 -0.71 11.12 -20.70
N CYS A 346 -0.63 9.80 -20.54
CA CYS A 346 -0.04 8.93 -21.56
C CYS A 346 -0.81 8.95 -22.90
N GLU A 347 -2.14 8.95 -22.87
CA GLU A 347 -2.99 9.14 -24.05
C GLU A 347 -2.77 10.53 -24.69
N ALA A 348 -2.59 11.58 -23.88
CA ALA A 348 -2.23 12.91 -24.35
C ALA A 348 -0.80 12.99 -24.93
N MET A 349 0.16 12.24 -24.39
CA MET A 349 1.54 12.14 -24.93
C MET A 349 1.56 11.37 -26.25
N GLU A 350 0.81 10.28 -26.38
CA GLU A 350 0.61 9.56 -27.65
C GLU A 350 -0.01 10.51 -28.70
N ALA A 351 -0.96 11.37 -28.28
CA ALA A 351 -1.53 12.44 -29.10
C ALA A 351 -0.67 13.72 -29.26
N LYS A 352 0.58 13.74 -28.74
CA LYS A 352 1.52 14.88 -28.78
C LYS A 352 0.99 16.20 -28.16
N LYS A 353 0.17 16.09 -27.12
CA LYS A 353 -0.45 17.20 -26.35
C LYS A 353 0.11 17.36 -24.93
N ALA A 354 0.92 16.42 -24.46
CA ALA A 354 1.56 16.41 -23.14
C ALA A 354 2.97 15.81 -23.23
N ASP A 355 3.73 15.92 -22.15
CA ASP A 355 5.14 15.55 -22.03
C ASP A 355 5.44 14.84 -20.69
N TRP A 356 6.70 14.44 -20.50
CA TRP A 356 7.19 13.81 -19.28
C TRP A 356 7.08 14.74 -18.05
N ASP A 357 7.36 16.04 -18.20
CA ASP A 357 7.23 17.02 -17.13
C ASP A 357 5.79 17.12 -16.60
N THR A 358 4.80 17.04 -17.48
CA THR A 358 3.37 16.97 -17.13
C THR A 358 3.05 15.71 -16.34
N LEU A 359 3.61 14.55 -16.72
CA LEU A 359 3.42 13.30 -15.98
C LEU A 359 4.01 13.37 -14.57
N PHE A 360 5.23 13.91 -14.45
CA PHE A 360 6.00 14.01 -13.20
C PHE A 360 5.75 15.29 -12.37
N GLU A 361 4.82 16.17 -12.76
CA GLU A 361 4.35 17.32 -11.97
C GLU A 361 4.06 16.89 -10.52
N PRO A 362 4.66 17.52 -9.48
CA PRO A 362 4.42 17.15 -8.09
C PRO A 362 2.94 17.30 -7.68
N PHE A 363 2.43 16.42 -6.81
CA PHE A 363 1.06 16.55 -6.30
C PHE A 363 0.95 17.80 -5.39
N PRO A 364 0.04 18.76 -5.67
CA PRO A 364 -0.05 20.02 -4.94
C PRO A 364 -0.78 19.84 -3.59
N PHE A 365 -0.18 19.07 -2.68
CA PHE A 365 -0.83 18.54 -1.47
C PHE A 365 -1.45 19.62 -0.59
N PHE A 366 -0.73 20.70 -0.32
CA PHE A 366 -1.18 21.83 0.51
C PHE A 366 -2.17 22.77 -0.17
N GLU A 367 -2.52 22.52 -1.43
CA GLU A 367 -3.56 23.25 -2.18
C GLU A 367 -4.76 22.37 -2.53
N ALA A 368 -4.59 21.06 -2.66
CA ALA A 368 -5.67 20.13 -3.02
C ALA A 368 -6.87 20.17 -2.04
N TYR A 369 -6.62 20.24 -0.73
CA TYR A 369 -7.66 20.11 0.31
C TYR A 369 -8.08 21.45 0.92
N LYS A 370 -9.26 21.50 1.53
CA LYS A 370 -9.74 22.69 2.28
C LYS A 370 -9.37 22.63 3.76
N ASN A 371 -9.24 21.42 4.29
CA ASN A 371 -8.97 21.10 5.69
C ASN A 371 -7.89 20.02 5.75
N TYR A 372 -7.07 20.05 6.81
CA TYR A 372 -5.97 19.14 7.07
C TYR A 372 -5.96 18.78 8.56
N LEU A 373 -5.45 17.61 8.90
CA LEU A 373 -4.86 17.38 10.21
C LEU A 373 -3.36 17.72 10.13
N GLN A 374 -2.85 18.37 11.18
CA GLN A 374 -1.42 18.44 11.47
C GLN A 374 -1.20 17.54 12.69
N ILE A 375 -0.39 16.49 12.54
CA ILE A 375 0.09 15.65 13.62
C ILE A 375 1.47 16.18 13.98
N GLU A 376 1.68 16.54 15.23
CA GLU A 376 2.85 17.27 15.70
C GLU A 376 3.51 16.47 16.84
N ILE A 377 4.83 16.27 16.77
CA ILE A 377 5.61 15.52 17.76
C ILE A 377 6.88 16.26 18.19
N SER A 378 7.30 16.03 19.43
CA SER A 378 8.56 16.51 20.00
C SER A 378 9.20 15.46 20.92
N ALA A 379 10.46 15.69 21.28
CA ALA A 379 11.16 15.02 22.37
C ALA A 379 12.23 15.97 22.95
N GLU A 380 12.79 15.66 24.13
CA GLU A 380 13.84 16.47 24.77
C GLU A 380 15.22 16.31 24.12
N SER A 381 15.45 15.22 23.36
CA SER A 381 16.72 14.90 22.71
C SER A 381 16.54 14.40 21.28
N GLY A 382 17.60 14.48 20.47
CA GLY A 382 17.58 14.00 19.08
C GLY A 382 17.39 12.48 18.95
N ASP A 383 17.93 11.69 19.87
CA ASP A 383 17.81 10.23 19.85
C ASP A 383 16.46 9.74 20.38
N ASP A 384 15.91 10.44 21.37
CA ASP A 384 14.55 10.18 21.83
C ASP A 384 13.52 10.59 20.76
N LEU A 385 13.75 11.70 20.05
CA LEU A 385 12.95 12.05 18.89
C LEU A 385 13.05 11.00 17.80
N ARG A 386 14.24 10.48 17.50
CA ARG A 386 14.45 9.44 16.47
C ARG A 386 13.59 8.20 16.75
N LYS A 387 13.57 7.75 18.01
CA LYS A 387 12.79 6.59 18.47
C LYS A 387 11.28 6.88 18.49
N TRP A 388 10.89 8.04 19.03
CA TRP A 388 9.50 8.50 19.07
C TRP A 388 8.91 8.67 17.66
N LYS A 389 9.67 9.26 16.74
CA LYS A 389 9.36 9.41 15.31
C LYS A 389 8.96 8.07 14.69
N GLY A 390 9.83 7.06 14.74
CA GLY A 390 9.54 5.74 14.15
C GLY A 390 8.34 5.02 14.79
N TRP A 391 8.14 5.18 16.11
CA TRP A 391 6.98 4.65 16.80
C TRP A 391 5.66 5.31 16.36
N VAL A 392 5.67 6.63 16.15
CA VAL A 392 4.51 7.41 15.69
C VAL A 392 4.23 7.16 14.21
N GLU A 393 5.26 7.14 13.35
CA GLU A 393 5.13 6.89 11.91
C GLU A 393 4.48 5.53 11.63
N SER A 394 4.96 4.47 12.28
CA SER A 394 4.35 3.12 12.21
C SER A 394 2.90 3.06 12.67
N ARG A 395 2.37 4.12 13.29
CA ARG A 395 0.97 4.26 13.74
C ARG A 395 0.15 5.30 12.97
N LEU A 396 0.73 6.16 12.12
CA LEU A 396 -0.02 7.20 11.37
C LEU A 396 -1.19 6.61 10.55
N ARG A 397 -1.02 5.41 9.98
CA ARG A 397 -2.10 4.65 9.32
C ARG A 397 -3.32 4.42 10.22
N GLN A 398 -3.13 4.21 11.52
CA GLN A 398 -4.23 3.95 12.46
C GLN A 398 -5.14 5.16 12.63
N LEU A 399 -4.61 6.39 12.51
CA LEU A 399 -5.43 7.61 12.49
C LEU A 399 -6.34 7.63 11.25
N THR A 400 -5.82 7.29 10.07
CA THR A 400 -6.62 7.14 8.83
C THR A 400 -7.74 6.12 9.05
N LEU A 401 -7.42 4.90 9.51
CA LEU A 401 -8.41 3.84 9.72
C LEU A 401 -9.48 4.23 10.77
N LYS A 402 -9.11 4.90 11.87
CA LYS A 402 -10.05 5.40 12.88
C LYS A 402 -10.94 6.53 12.37
N VAL A 403 -10.46 7.37 11.45
CA VAL A 403 -11.30 8.41 10.81
C VAL A 403 -12.24 7.78 9.78
N GLU A 404 -11.77 6.82 8.97
CA GLU A 404 -12.62 6.09 8.03
C GLU A 404 -13.74 5.34 8.76
N ARG A 405 -13.41 4.60 9.84
CA ARG A 405 -14.38 3.87 10.66
C ARG A 405 -15.44 4.79 11.26
N HIS A 406 -15.04 5.84 11.96
CA HIS A 406 -15.99 6.71 12.69
C HIS A 406 -16.72 7.72 11.80
N THR A 407 -16.36 7.81 10.52
CA THR A 407 -17.13 8.56 9.51
C THR A 407 -17.83 7.66 8.50
N TYR A 408 -17.88 6.34 8.72
CA TYR A 408 -18.46 5.35 7.79
C TYR A 408 -17.96 5.53 6.34
N GLY A 409 -16.67 5.82 6.18
CA GLY A 409 -16.02 6.11 4.90
C GLY A 409 -16.37 7.47 4.25
N MET A 410 -17.26 8.28 4.83
CA MET A 410 -17.73 9.54 4.24
C MET A 410 -16.66 10.65 4.21
N LEU A 411 -15.62 10.57 5.05
CA LEU A 411 -14.49 11.50 5.09
C LEU A 411 -13.22 10.80 4.58
N GLN A 412 -12.73 11.24 3.41
CA GLN A 412 -11.46 10.79 2.84
C GLN A 412 -10.27 11.43 3.57
N CYS A 413 -9.30 10.60 3.93
CA CYS A 413 -7.98 11.01 4.42
C CYS A 413 -6.90 10.78 3.35
N HIS A 414 -6.11 11.81 3.05
CA HIS A 414 -4.87 11.69 2.28
C HIS A 414 -3.69 11.93 3.24
N PRO A 415 -3.09 10.90 3.86
CA PRO A 415 -1.89 11.07 4.68
C PRO A 415 -0.71 11.44 3.78
N HIS A 416 0.03 12.50 4.10
CA HIS A 416 1.23 12.85 3.35
C HIS A 416 2.37 11.85 3.65
N PRO A 417 3.09 11.32 2.64
CA PRO A 417 4.19 10.38 2.88
C PRO A 417 5.39 10.96 3.62
N GLY A 418 5.66 12.26 3.45
CA GLY A 418 6.86 12.94 3.97
C GLY A 418 6.62 13.76 5.24
N GLU A 419 7.66 13.82 6.07
CA GLU A 419 7.79 14.64 7.28
C GLU A 419 8.10 16.13 6.99
N TYR A 420 7.82 17.00 7.95
CA TYR A 420 8.21 18.41 7.92
C TYR A 420 8.84 18.84 9.25
N PRO A 421 10.18 19.02 9.32
CA PRO A 421 10.84 19.62 10.47
C PRO A 421 10.63 21.14 10.48
N ASP A 422 10.21 21.69 11.62
CA ASP A 422 10.16 23.14 11.83
C ASP A 422 11.53 23.62 12.29
N LYS A 423 12.29 24.28 11.41
CA LYS A 423 13.64 24.79 11.73
C LYS A 423 13.67 25.85 12.84
N SER A 424 12.52 26.39 13.27
CA SER A 424 12.43 27.29 14.42
C SER A 424 12.30 26.57 15.77
N ARG A 425 12.05 25.26 15.78
CA ARG A 425 11.82 24.45 16.98
C ARG A 425 12.81 23.27 17.01
N PRO A 426 13.73 23.20 17.98
CA PRO A 426 14.60 22.04 18.12
C PRO A 426 13.77 20.78 18.43
N PHE A 427 14.28 19.63 18.00
CA PHE A 427 13.72 18.30 18.24
C PHE A 427 12.22 18.17 17.91
N HIS A 428 11.83 18.58 16.70
CA HIS A 428 10.43 18.75 16.33
C HIS A 428 10.08 18.28 14.91
N TYR A 429 8.96 17.56 14.75
CA TYR A 429 8.42 17.15 13.45
C TYR A 429 6.90 17.34 13.35
N SER A 430 6.44 17.70 12.15
CA SER A 430 5.03 17.72 11.77
C SER A 430 4.73 16.81 10.56
N TYR A 431 3.59 16.13 10.61
CA TYR A 431 2.99 15.36 9.52
C TYR A 431 1.62 15.92 9.18
N PHE A 432 1.15 15.72 7.96
CA PHE A 432 -0.12 16.28 7.51
C PHE A 432 -1.03 15.24 6.84
N THR A 433 -2.32 15.30 7.13
CA THR A 433 -3.35 14.48 6.47
C THR A 433 -4.41 15.38 5.86
N GLY A 434 -4.52 15.42 4.53
CA GLY A 434 -5.54 16.17 3.81
C GLY A 434 -6.93 15.54 3.99
N LEU A 435 -7.95 16.38 4.21
CA LEU A 435 -9.33 15.94 4.47
C LEU A 435 -10.32 16.42 3.41
N GLN A 436 -11.08 15.49 2.84
CA GLN A 436 -12.13 15.78 1.85
C GLN A 436 -13.40 14.95 2.11
N ARG A 437 -14.59 15.54 1.89
CA ARG A 437 -15.82 14.75 1.80
C ARG A 437 -15.79 13.85 0.56
N MET A 438 -16.38 12.66 0.68
CA MET A 438 -16.73 11.83 -0.47
C MET A 438 -17.67 12.57 -1.43
N GLN A 439 -17.45 12.36 -2.73
CA GLN A 439 -18.38 12.78 -3.78
C GLN A 439 -19.47 11.70 -3.93
N GLY A 440 -20.71 12.10 -4.22
CA GLY A 440 -21.85 11.18 -4.38
C GLY A 440 -22.67 10.90 -3.11
N VAL A 441 -22.22 11.30 -1.92
CA VAL A 441 -23.01 11.20 -0.68
C VAL A 441 -24.07 12.32 -0.64
N PRO A 442 -25.38 12.02 -0.53
CA PRO A 442 -26.42 13.04 -0.42
C PRO A 442 -26.25 13.91 0.84
N VAL A 443 -26.49 15.22 0.72
CA VAL A 443 -26.56 16.13 1.87
C VAL A 443 -27.98 16.10 2.44
N SER A 444 -28.32 14.97 3.07
CA SER A 444 -29.63 14.75 3.67
C SER A 444 -29.82 15.61 4.93
N GLY A 445 -30.64 16.65 4.83
CA GLY A 445 -31.02 17.51 5.95
C GLY A 445 -29.95 18.52 6.39
N ALA A 446 -30.35 19.42 7.30
CA ALA A 446 -29.52 20.55 7.71
C ALA A 446 -28.36 20.20 8.67
N ASP A 447 -28.36 19.00 9.27
CA ASP A 447 -27.48 18.67 10.40
C ASP A 447 -26.12 18.06 10.02
N VAL A 448 -25.98 17.34 8.90
CA VAL A 448 -24.73 16.62 8.54
C VAL A 448 -23.66 17.56 7.95
N SER A 449 -23.53 18.77 8.50
CA SER A 449 -22.62 19.84 8.07
C SER A 449 -21.17 19.69 8.53
N GLN A 450 -20.93 18.94 9.62
CA GLN A 450 -19.64 18.77 10.28
C GLN A 450 -19.39 17.30 10.60
N PHE A 451 -18.14 16.85 10.43
CA PHE A 451 -17.68 15.57 11.00
C PHE A 451 -16.98 15.86 12.33
N ASP A 452 -17.31 15.07 13.36
CA ASP A 452 -16.63 15.09 14.65
C ASP A 452 -15.69 13.89 14.75
N ILE A 453 -14.40 14.15 14.57
CA ILE A 453 -13.33 13.15 14.56
C ILE A 453 -12.53 13.17 15.87
N ARG A 454 -13.02 13.86 16.92
CA ARG A 454 -12.31 13.98 18.20
C ARG A 454 -12.08 12.61 18.85
N LEU A 455 -13.05 11.69 18.75
CA LEU A 455 -12.91 10.31 19.24
C LEU A 455 -11.78 9.57 18.50
N SER A 456 -11.74 9.63 17.16
CA SER A 456 -10.68 9.02 16.35
C SER A 456 -9.29 9.55 16.70
N VAL A 457 -9.19 10.84 17.01
CA VAL A 457 -7.94 11.52 17.39
C VAL A 457 -7.48 11.12 18.80
N GLU A 458 -8.38 11.13 19.80
CA GLU A 458 -8.00 10.77 21.17
C GLU A 458 -7.70 9.28 21.33
N GLU A 459 -8.43 8.39 20.64
CA GLU A 459 -8.06 6.97 20.58
C GLU A 459 -6.71 6.73 19.88
N PHE A 460 -6.38 7.51 18.85
CA PHE A 460 -5.08 7.44 18.19
C PHE A 460 -3.96 7.89 19.13
N LYS A 461 -4.12 9.04 19.79
CA LYS A 461 -3.15 9.55 20.79
C LYS A 461 -2.98 8.57 21.95
N HIS A 462 -4.06 7.98 22.47
CA HIS A 462 -3.99 6.95 23.51
C HIS A 462 -3.20 5.72 23.04
N SER A 463 -3.47 5.23 21.82
CA SER A 463 -2.74 4.10 21.23
C SER A 463 -1.26 4.39 20.94
N VAL A 464 -0.90 5.67 20.73
CA VAL A 464 0.49 6.11 20.56
C VAL A 464 1.19 6.27 21.92
N ASN A 465 0.51 6.81 22.93
CA ASN A 465 1.06 7.01 24.27
C ASN A 465 1.25 5.71 25.07
N MET A 466 0.82 4.56 24.53
CA MET A 466 1.13 3.22 25.05
C MET A 466 2.53 2.72 24.64
N TYR A 467 3.50 3.64 24.47
CA TYR A 467 4.88 3.29 24.11
C TYR A 467 5.65 2.83 25.35
N THR A 468 6.20 1.63 25.31
CA THR A 468 6.94 1.02 26.43
C THR A 468 8.25 1.74 26.76
N LEU A 469 8.82 2.49 25.80
CA LEU A 469 10.04 3.30 25.97
C LEU A 469 9.73 4.81 26.00
N TRP A 470 8.50 5.19 26.35
CA TRP A 470 8.11 6.59 26.50
C TRP A 470 8.93 7.30 27.58
N LYS A 471 9.25 8.58 27.34
CA LYS A 471 9.93 9.49 28.26
C LYS A 471 9.19 10.82 28.36
N PRO A 472 9.39 11.60 29.44
CA PRO A 472 9.02 13.02 29.47
C PRO A 472 9.42 13.78 28.20
N GLY A 473 8.55 14.69 27.77
CA GLY A 473 8.69 15.47 26.54
C GLY A 473 8.48 14.72 25.22
N MET A 474 8.33 13.38 25.21
CA MET A 474 7.83 12.63 24.05
C MET A 474 6.33 12.90 23.85
N ASP A 475 6.02 14.08 23.34
CA ASP A 475 4.65 14.57 23.18
C ASP A 475 4.09 14.31 21.78
N ILE A 476 2.76 14.20 21.70
CA ILE A 476 2.02 14.16 20.44
C ILE A 476 0.74 15.02 20.52
N HIS A 477 0.61 15.93 19.57
CA HIS A 477 -0.57 16.76 19.36
C HIS A 477 -1.17 16.51 17.98
N VAL A 478 -2.48 16.72 17.85
CA VAL A 478 -3.19 16.60 16.57
C VAL A 478 -4.16 17.78 16.44
N PHE A 479 -3.89 18.64 15.46
CA PHE A 479 -4.65 19.87 15.23
C PHE A 479 -5.43 19.80 13.92
N HIS A 480 -6.63 20.41 13.88
CA HIS A 480 -7.27 20.73 12.60
C HIS A 480 -6.76 22.06 12.07
N VAL A 481 -6.22 22.05 10.86
CA VAL A 481 -5.72 23.24 10.16
C VAL A 481 -6.54 23.45 8.88
N LYS A 482 -6.91 24.70 8.60
CA LYS A 482 -7.53 25.09 7.32
C LYS A 482 -6.43 25.45 6.33
N ARG A 483 -6.62 25.26 5.02
CA ARG A 483 -5.61 25.55 3.97
C ARG A 483 -4.87 26.89 4.17
N ARG A 484 -5.63 27.97 4.41
CA ARG A 484 -5.10 29.33 4.62
C ARG A 484 -4.22 29.51 5.87
N SER A 485 -4.27 28.55 6.80
CA SER A 485 -3.59 28.53 8.10
C SER A 485 -2.51 27.44 8.18
N ILE A 486 -2.20 26.74 7.07
CA ILE A 486 -1.06 25.83 7.00
C ILE A 486 0.23 26.63 7.31
N PRO A 487 1.13 26.15 8.19
CA PRO A 487 2.38 26.84 8.52
C PRO A 487 3.21 27.17 7.28
N THR A 488 3.98 28.26 7.32
CA THR A 488 4.83 28.68 6.19
C THR A 488 5.99 27.72 5.94
N PHE A 489 6.51 27.03 6.97
CA PHE A 489 7.68 26.14 6.85
C PHE A 489 7.50 24.95 5.91
N VAL A 490 6.26 24.58 5.56
CA VAL A 490 6.00 23.45 4.63
C VAL A 490 6.18 23.82 3.15
N PHE A 491 6.25 25.12 2.84
CA PHE A 491 6.41 25.63 1.47
C PHE A 491 7.89 25.94 1.18
N PRO A 492 8.40 25.67 -0.03
CA PRO A 492 9.76 26.05 -0.43
C PRO A 492 10.04 27.53 -0.17
N GLY A 493 11.18 27.82 0.47
CA GLY A 493 11.56 29.19 0.85
C GLY A 493 10.66 29.86 1.89
N GLY A 494 9.70 29.14 2.50
CA GLY A 494 8.71 29.71 3.42
C GLY A 494 7.58 30.50 2.73
N LEU A 495 7.60 30.61 1.40
CA LEU A 495 6.65 31.40 0.62
C LEU A 495 5.50 30.51 0.13
N ARG A 496 4.29 30.81 0.59
CA ARG A 496 3.09 30.15 0.05
C ARG A 496 2.89 30.56 -1.41
N PRO A 497 2.65 29.62 -2.35
CA PRO A 497 2.42 29.92 -3.75
C PRO A 497 1.36 31.00 -3.99
N SER A 498 1.67 31.93 -4.90
CA SER A 498 0.74 32.98 -5.33
C SER A 498 -0.40 32.36 -6.14
N HIS A 499 -1.60 32.38 -5.58
CA HIS A 499 -2.78 31.75 -6.17
C HIS A 499 -3.03 32.25 -7.61
N PRO A 500 -3.03 31.37 -8.64
CA PRO A 500 -3.63 31.71 -9.92
C PRO A 500 -5.10 32.10 -9.72
N SER A 501 -5.62 33.01 -10.54
CA SER A 501 -7.00 33.48 -10.39
C SER A 501 -7.98 32.31 -10.54
N LYS A 502 -9.16 32.45 -9.91
CA LYS A 502 -10.16 31.37 -9.78
C LYS A 502 -10.52 30.70 -11.11
N LEU A 503 -10.52 31.50 -12.20
CA LEU A 503 -10.75 31.08 -13.58
C LEU A 503 -9.70 30.08 -14.09
N ALA A 504 -8.42 30.23 -13.75
CA ALA A 504 -7.37 29.31 -14.19
C ALA A 504 -7.50 27.93 -13.52
N TRP A 505 -7.89 27.88 -12.24
CA TRP A 505 -8.10 26.62 -11.51
C TRP A 505 -9.38 25.91 -11.99
N GLU A 506 -10.47 26.65 -12.18
CA GLU A 506 -11.73 26.09 -12.69
C GLU A 506 -11.61 25.71 -14.19
N SER A 507 -10.71 26.36 -14.96
CA SER A 507 -10.36 25.93 -16.32
C SER A 507 -9.47 24.69 -16.37
N LYS A 508 -8.41 24.56 -15.54
CA LYS A 508 -7.63 23.29 -15.45
C LYS A 508 -8.58 22.12 -15.15
N ARG A 509 -9.44 22.28 -14.14
CA ARG A 509 -10.41 21.26 -13.73
C ARG A 509 -11.59 21.05 -14.69
N GLY A 510 -11.87 22.04 -15.53
CA GLY A 510 -12.83 21.94 -16.63
C GLY A 510 -12.25 21.15 -17.79
N SER A 511 -10.97 21.35 -18.13
CA SER A 511 -10.26 20.57 -19.15
C SER A 511 -10.06 19.11 -18.74
N GLU A 512 -9.88 18.81 -17.46
CA GLU A 512 -9.95 17.44 -16.90
C GLU A 512 -11.32 16.75 -17.13
N LEU A 513 -12.39 17.51 -17.41
CA LEU A 513 -13.76 17.01 -17.60
C LEU A 513 -14.30 17.19 -19.03
N SER A 514 -13.64 18.01 -19.88
CA SER A 514 -14.11 18.32 -21.23
C SER A 514 -13.48 17.46 -22.33
N ILE A 515 -12.65 16.48 -21.97
CA ILE A 515 -12.05 15.51 -22.91
C ILE A 515 -12.98 14.28 -23.11
N SER A 516 -13.83 13.96 -22.11
CA SER A 516 -14.86 12.92 -22.23
C SER A 516 -16.10 13.45 -22.96
N GLY A 517 -16.09 13.42 -24.31
CA GLY A 517 -17.14 14.07 -25.10
C GLY A 517 -17.31 13.59 -26.55
N HIS A 518 -17.22 12.29 -26.83
CA HIS A 518 -17.57 11.76 -28.16
C HIS A 518 -19.09 11.57 -28.32
N ALA A 519 -19.68 12.33 -29.26
CA ALA A 519 -20.97 12.02 -29.88
C ALA A 519 -20.76 11.75 -31.38
N PRO A 520 -21.62 10.97 -32.06
CA PRO A 520 -21.39 10.55 -33.44
C PRO A 520 -21.58 11.69 -34.46
N PRO A 521 -20.87 11.68 -35.60
CA PRO A 521 -21.12 12.63 -36.68
C PRO A 521 -22.45 12.32 -37.39
N GLN A 522 -23.27 13.35 -37.62
CA GLN A 522 -24.39 13.29 -38.57
C GLN A 522 -24.04 14.08 -39.83
N HIS A 523 -24.64 13.69 -40.96
CA HIS A 523 -24.29 14.20 -42.29
C HIS A 523 -24.52 15.71 -42.45
N SER A 524 -23.51 16.40 -42.98
CA SER A 524 -23.66 17.74 -43.57
C SER A 524 -23.91 17.62 -45.08
N GLN A 525 -25.04 18.15 -45.56
CA GLN A 525 -25.21 18.52 -46.97
C GLN A 525 -24.70 19.94 -47.25
N GLU A 526 -24.44 20.25 -48.51
CA GLU A 526 -23.82 21.49 -48.98
C GLU A 526 -24.80 22.68 -49.00
N GLY A 527 -24.31 23.93 -48.87
CA GLY A 527 -25.18 25.10 -48.71
C GLY A 527 -24.55 26.50 -48.76
N ALA A 528 -23.85 26.83 -49.86
CA ALA A 528 -23.63 28.19 -50.40
C ALA A 528 -23.32 29.42 -49.48
N ASN A 529 -22.02 29.76 -49.41
CA ASN A 529 -21.41 31.04 -49.89
C ASN A 529 -21.74 32.43 -49.24
N HIS A 530 -20.73 33.31 -49.29
CA HIS A 530 -20.68 34.75 -48.92
C HIS A 530 -20.85 35.13 -47.42
N GLY A 531 -20.14 36.14 -46.87
CA GLY A 531 -19.01 36.89 -47.41
C GLY A 531 -18.47 38.05 -46.53
N ARG A 532 -17.14 38.21 -46.50
CA ARG A 532 -16.33 39.42 -46.16
C ARG A 532 -16.61 40.26 -44.87
N LYS A 533 -15.62 40.21 -43.96
CA LYS A 533 -14.92 41.34 -43.29
C LYS A 533 -15.69 42.62 -42.91
N ARG A 534 -15.59 43.01 -41.62
CA ARG A 534 -14.81 44.19 -41.17
C ARG A 534 -14.58 44.21 -39.65
N LYS A 535 -13.51 44.88 -39.21
CA LYS A 535 -13.31 45.32 -37.81
C LYS A 535 -13.89 46.73 -37.63
N LEU A 536 -14.27 47.06 -36.40
CA LEU A 536 -14.15 48.39 -35.79
C LEU A 536 -14.04 48.20 -34.26
N ALA A 537 -13.69 49.26 -33.53
CA ALA A 537 -13.42 49.26 -32.08
C ALA A 537 -14.12 50.46 -31.41
N GLU A 538 -13.83 50.70 -30.12
CA GLU A 538 -14.27 51.86 -29.30
C GLU A 538 -15.80 51.89 -28.96
N ASP A 539 -16.26 52.35 -27.78
CA ASP A 539 -15.59 52.41 -26.47
C ASP A 539 -16.60 52.45 -25.29
N SER A 540 -16.09 52.31 -24.06
CA SER A 540 -16.56 52.66 -22.70
C SER A 540 -18.04 53.04 -22.35
N ALA A 541 -18.42 52.63 -21.11
CA ALA A 541 -19.18 53.38 -20.08
C ALA A 541 -20.73 53.21 -19.87
N HIS A 542 -21.06 52.58 -18.73
CA HIS A 542 -21.99 53.03 -17.67
C HIS A 542 -23.48 53.43 -17.92
N SER A 543 -24.41 52.59 -17.44
CA SER A 543 -25.25 52.82 -16.22
C SER A 543 -26.80 52.69 -16.29
N LEU A 544 -27.33 51.91 -15.34
CA LEU A 544 -28.62 52.04 -14.58
C LEU A 544 -30.03 52.14 -15.25
N ARG A 545 -30.79 51.06 -14.98
CA ARG A 545 -32.10 50.98 -14.25
C ARG A 545 -33.44 50.79 -14.99
N ASN A 546 -34.28 50.01 -14.28
CA ASN A 546 -35.75 49.92 -14.30
C ASN A 546 -36.45 49.23 -15.50
N SER A 547 -37.56 48.50 -15.34
CA SER A 547 -38.20 47.91 -14.13
C SER A 547 -39.42 47.03 -14.46
N LYS A 548 -39.70 45.99 -13.64
CA LYS A 548 -40.98 45.25 -13.47
C LYS A 548 -41.53 44.50 -14.72
N SER A 549 -41.96 43.24 -14.70
CA SER A 549 -42.62 42.34 -13.73
C SER A 549 -44.15 42.50 -13.55
N LEU A 550 -44.92 41.69 -14.29
CA LEU A 550 -46.23 41.05 -13.97
C LEU A 550 -46.36 39.95 -15.06
N ALA A 551 -46.60 38.64 -14.85
CA ALA A 551 -47.42 37.83 -13.95
C ALA A 551 -48.71 37.31 -14.64
N SER A 552 -48.85 35.97 -14.63
CA SER A 552 -50.09 35.16 -14.80
C SER A 552 -51.07 35.45 -15.95
N LEU A 553 -51.41 34.41 -16.72
CA LEU A 553 -52.72 33.74 -16.62
C LEU A 553 -52.84 32.46 -17.49
N SER A 554 -53.52 31.47 -16.93
CA SER A 554 -54.16 30.29 -17.53
C SER A 554 -55.51 30.10 -16.78
N PRO A 555 -56.46 29.18 -17.09
CA PRO A 555 -56.33 27.93 -17.85
C PRO A 555 -57.58 27.55 -18.72
N SER A 556 -57.84 26.24 -18.87
CA SER A 556 -59.11 25.52 -19.18
C SER A 556 -59.53 25.30 -20.64
N THR A 557 -60.24 24.22 -21.04
CA THR A 557 -60.47 22.83 -20.51
C THR A 557 -61.25 22.02 -21.58
N ARG A 558 -61.05 20.68 -21.69
CA ARG A 558 -62.06 19.58 -21.95
C ARG A 558 -61.37 18.27 -22.42
N GLU A 559 -61.50 17.10 -21.76
CA GLU A 559 -62.63 16.09 -21.67
C GLU A 559 -62.64 15.09 -22.87
N VAL A 560 -62.78 13.74 -22.80
CA VAL A 560 -63.28 12.76 -21.76
C VAL A 560 -62.49 11.39 -21.80
N HIS A 561 -62.65 10.52 -20.78
CA HIS A 561 -62.16 9.11 -20.56
C HIS A 561 -63.20 8.02 -20.99
N PRO A 562 -63.17 6.70 -20.57
CA PRO A 562 -62.15 5.76 -19.99
C PRO A 562 -61.77 4.62 -20.99
N VAL A 563 -61.48 3.31 -20.78
CA VAL A 563 -61.49 2.18 -19.75
C VAL A 563 -60.35 1.19 -20.19
N VAL A 564 -59.56 0.35 -19.46
CA VAL A 564 -59.35 -0.14 -18.06
C VAL A 564 -59.52 -1.69 -17.90
N ILE A 565 -58.71 -2.34 -17.03
CA ILE A 565 -58.56 -3.81 -16.72
C ILE A 565 -57.70 -4.64 -17.75
N ALA A 566 -57.19 -5.85 -17.44
CA ALA A 566 -56.02 -6.25 -16.61
C ALA A 566 -55.82 -7.81 -16.56
N SER A 567 -54.74 -8.33 -15.93
CA SER A 567 -54.42 -9.76 -15.62
C SER A 567 -54.06 -10.71 -16.79
N CYS A 568 -53.48 -11.92 -16.63
CA CYS A 568 -52.21 -12.37 -15.99
C CYS A 568 -51.95 -13.89 -16.21
N CYS A 569 -50.66 -14.30 -16.29
CA CYS A 569 -50.07 -15.61 -15.89
C CYS A 569 -50.19 -16.96 -16.69
N TYR A 570 -48.99 -17.53 -16.97
CA TYR A 570 -48.50 -18.94 -16.79
C TYR A 570 -48.76 -20.12 -17.79
N GLU A 571 -47.67 -20.90 -18.02
CA GLU A 571 -47.54 -22.38 -18.30
C GLU A 571 -48.11 -23.03 -19.60
N LYS A 572 -47.68 -24.23 -20.08
CA LYS A 572 -46.33 -24.87 -20.22
C LYS A 572 -46.39 -26.16 -21.10
N CYS A 573 -45.28 -26.49 -21.79
CA CYS A 573 -44.78 -27.85 -22.16
C CYS A 573 -45.51 -28.82 -23.14
N ASN A 574 -44.67 -29.59 -23.88
CA ASN A 574 -44.84 -30.94 -24.48
C ASN A 574 -45.77 -31.11 -25.72
N ASP A 575 -45.58 -32.08 -26.64
CA ASP A 575 -44.60 -33.21 -26.70
C ASP A 575 -44.16 -33.65 -28.15
N SER A 576 -43.41 -34.76 -28.22
CA SER A 576 -42.69 -35.48 -29.32
C SER A 576 -43.53 -36.03 -30.54
N GLU A 577 -43.06 -36.80 -31.56
CA GLU A 577 -41.80 -37.55 -31.86
C GLU A 577 -41.64 -37.96 -33.38
N ILE A 578 -40.59 -38.76 -33.71
CA ILE A 578 -40.46 -39.77 -34.82
C ILE A 578 -40.12 -39.30 -36.27
N ILE A 579 -39.38 -40.01 -37.16
CA ILE A 579 -38.21 -40.96 -37.08
C ILE A 579 -37.59 -41.25 -38.51
N SER A 580 -36.34 -41.76 -38.61
CA SER A 580 -35.70 -42.49 -39.76
C SER A 580 -35.41 -41.73 -41.09
N THR A 581 -34.43 -42.01 -41.99
CA THR A 581 -33.19 -42.87 -42.15
C THR A 581 -32.50 -42.43 -43.48
N SER A 582 -31.28 -42.80 -43.94
CA SER A 582 -30.04 -43.49 -43.48
C SER A 582 -28.90 -43.27 -44.53
N GLU A 583 -27.64 -43.68 -44.23
CA GLU A 583 -26.55 -44.09 -45.18
C GLU A 583 -25.99 -43.09 -46.25
N GLU A 584 -24.72 -43.15 -46.70
CA GLU A 584 -23.42 -43.60 -46.11
C GLU A 584 -22.25 -43.05 -46.99
N GLN A 585 -20.98 -43.16 -46.53
CA GLN A 585 -19.70 -43.09 -47.31
C GLN A 585 -19.42 -41.85 -48.22
N SER A 586 -18.28 -41.14 -48.32
CA SER A 586 -16.89 -41.12 -47.79
C SER A 586 -15.93 -40.94 -48.97
N GLU A 587 -15.13 -39.85 -49.02
CA GLU A 587 -13.75 -39.85 -49.58
C GLU A 587 -13.04 -38.48 -49.46
N LYS A 588 -11.71 -38.49 -49.57
CA LYS A 588 -10.77 -37.37 -49.78
C LYS A 588 -9.62 -37.88 -50.66
N PRO A 589 -9.05 -37.07 -51.57
CA PRO A 589 -7.67 -36.63 -51.32
C PRO A 589 -7.26 -35.23 -51.86
N ASP A 590 -6.41 -34.57 -51.08
CA ASP A 590 -5.14 -33.87 -51.37
C ASP A 590 -4.87 -32.89 -52.56
N LEU A 591 -4.28 -31.75 -52.14
CA LEU A 591 -3.15 -30.95 -52.70
C LEU A 591 -3.28 -29.94 -53.87
N GLU A 592 -2.53 -28.83 -53.67
CA GLU A 592 -1.97 -27.83 -54.61
C GLU A 592 -2.90 -27.11 -55.62
N SER A 593 -2.86 -25.77 -55.74
CA SER A 593 -1.64 -24.96 -55.95
C SER A 593 -1.86 -23.45 -55.69
N THR A 594 -0.78 -22.66 -55.82
CA THR A 594 -0.69 -21.22 -55.53
C THR A 594 -1.49 -20.31 -56.46
N ARG A 595 -1.96 -19.18 -55.92
CA ARG A 595 -2.07 -17.90 -56.65
C ARG A 595 -1.80 -16.72 -55.72
N GLU A 596 -0.79 -15.93 -56.07
CA GLU A 596 -0.50 -14.65 -55.45
C GLU A 596 -1.42 -13.56 -56.03
N CYS A 597 -1.84 -12.61 -55.20
CA CYS A 597 -2.39 -11.33 -55.63
C CYS A 597 -1.79 -10.23 -54.74
N HIS A 598 -1.04 -9.30 -55.32
CA HIS A 598 -0.64 -8.08 -54.64
C HIS A 598 -1.87 -7.17 -54.40
N GLY A 599 -1.88 -6.52 -53.24
CA GLY A 599 -2.80 -5.44 -52.89
C GLY A 599 -2.09 -4.50 -51.90
N ASP A 600 -2.32 -3.20 -52.02
CA ASP A 600 -1.48 -2.17 -51.41
C ASP A 600 -1.53 -2.09 -49.87
N TRP A 601 -0.42 -1.63 -49.29
CA TRP A 601 -0.27 -1.35 -47.87
C TRP A 601 -0.77 0.06 -47.52
N ASP A 602 -2.07 0.21 -47.28
CA ASP A 602 -2.61 1.47 -46.73
C ASP A 602 -2.36 1.58 -45.21
N ALA A 603 -1.76 2.70 -44.79
CA ALA A 603 -1.23 2.88 -43.45
C ALA A 603 -2.30 3.25 -42.40
N ASN A 604 -3.06 2.25 -41.91
CA ASN A 604 -4.10 2.49 -40.90
C ASN A 604 -4.21 1.43 -39.76
N GLY A 605 -3.16 0.63 -39.54
CA GLY A 605 -3.17 -0.51 -38.60
C GLY A 605 -3.14 -0.20 -37.09
N SER A 606 -3.36 1.05 -36.66
CA SER A 606 -3.14 1.45 -35.25
C SER A 606 -4.34 1.24 -34.33
N SER A 607 -5.57 1.41 -34.82
CA SER A 607 -6.80 1.35 -34.00
C SER A 607 -7.15 -0.09 -33.58
N THR A 608 -7.08 -1.04 -34.52
CA THR A 608 -7.38 -2.46 -34.29
C THR A 608 -6.49 -3.09 -33.23
N SER A 609 -5.23 -2.65 -33.12
CA SER A 609 -4.32 -3.07 -32.06
C SER A 609 -4.78 -2.60 -30.67
N GLN A 610 -5.14 -1.31 -30.53
CA GLN A 610 -5.54 -0.74 -29.24
C GLN A 610 -6.86 -1.35 -28.71
N ASP A 611 -7.86 -1.59 -29.56
CA ASP A 611 -9.10 -2.25 -29.13
C ASP A 611 -8.91 -3.75 -28.82
N ALA A 612 -8.05 -4.46 -29.55
CA ALA A 612 -7.68 -5.84 -29.21
C ALA A 612 -6.97 -5.95 -27.86
N GLU A 613 -5.99 -5.07 -27.59
CA GLU A 613 -5.34 -4.99 -26.27
C GLU A 613 -6.33 -4.62 -25.16
N LYS A 614 -7.28 -3.72 -25.41
CA LYS A 614 -8.33 -3.32 -24.45
C LYS A 614 -9.24 -4.50 -24.09
N LEU A 615 -9.69 -5.27 -25.07
CA LEU A 615 -10.46 -6.50 -24.84
C LEU A 615 -9.64 -7.57 -24.11
N ALA A 616 -8.33 -7.67 -24.36
CA ALA A 616 -7.44 -8.58 -23.64
C ALA A 616 -7.23 -8.16 -22.18
N ILE A 617 -7.10 -6.86 -21.89
CA ILE A 617 -7.10 -6.33 -20.52
C ILE A 617 -8.42 -6.71 -19.82
N GLU A 618 -9.56 -6.45 -20.45
CA GLU A 618 -10.89 -6.74 -19.88
C GLU A 618 -11.07 -8.25 -19.59
N LYS A 619 -10.60 -9.14 -20.47
CA LYS A 619 -10.58 -10.59 -20.22
C LYS A 619 -9.70 -11.00 -19.04
N ILE A 620 -8.49 -10.42 -18.91
CA ILE A 620 -7.60 -10.69 -17.77
C ILE A 620 -8.18 -10.13 -16.46
N MET A 621 -9.05 -9.12 -16.53
CA MET A 621 -9.71 -8.57 -15.34
C MET A 621 -10.91 -9.38 -14.82
N CYS A 622 -11.52 -10.21 -15.66
CA CYS A 622 -12.54 -11.17 -15.26
C CYS A 622 -11.88 -12.39 -14.58
N GLY A 623 -11.45 -12.22 -13.33
CA GLY A 623 -10.91 -13.31 -12.51
C GLY A 623 -11.99 -14.35 -12.17
N PRO A 624 -11.60 -15.58 -11.78
CA PRO A 624 -12.52 -16.69 -11.52
C PRO A 624 -13.52 -16.45 -10.38
N ASN A 625 -13.36 -15.40 -9.58
CA ASN A 625 -14.27 -15.00 -8.52
C ASN A 625 -15.69 -14.62 -9.01
N ASP A 626 -15.83 -14.15 -10.25
CA ASP A 626 -17.15 -13.71 -10.78
C ASP A 626 -18.17 -14.88 -10.85
N ALA A 627 -17.70 -16.13 -10.90
CA ALA A 627 -18.55 -17.33 -10.87
C ALA A 627 -19.14 -17.66 -9.48
N TYR A 628 -18.56 -17.14 -8.39
CA TYR A 628 -18.92 -17.53 -7.02
C TYR A 628 -19.87 -16.58 -6.30
N ARG A 629 -20.13 -15.37 -6.85
CA ARG A 629 -21.12 -14.44 -6.29
C ARG A 629 -22.54 -15.02 -6.25
N VAL A 630 -22.91 -15.76 -7.30
CA VAL A 630 -24.25 -16.35 -7.48
C VAL A 630 -24.66 -17.29 -6.34
N PHE A 631 -23.69 -17.92 -5.65
CA PHE A 631 -23.95 -18.83 -4.53
C PHE A 631 -23.94 -18.19 -3.13
N SER A 632 -23.61 -16.89 -3.02
CA SER A 632 -23.55 -16.21 -1.72
C SER A 632 -24.87 -15.54 -1.34
N GLU A 633 -25.61 -15.01 -2.33
CA GLU A 633 -26.81 -14.19 -2.09
C GLU A 633 -27.99 -15.01 -1.50
N GLU A 634 -28.03 -16.34 -1.68
CA GLU A 634 -29.05 -17.21 -1.08
C GLU A 634 -28.79 -17.58 0.40
N SER A 635 -27.56 -17.38 0.92
CA SER A 635 -27.23 -17.71 2.32
C SER A 635 -27.52 -16.55 3.28
N ASP A 636 -27.23 -15.31 2.88
CA ASP A 636 -27.29 -14.14 3.77
C ASP A 636 -28.73 -13.77 4.20
N GLU A 637 -29.76 -14.12 3.43
CA GLU A 637 -31.18 -13.92 3.85
C GLU A 637 -31.63 -14.88 4.97
N LEU A 638 -30.97 -16.03 5.13
CA LEU A 638 -31.40 -17.07 6.09
C LEU A 638 -30.90 -16.84 7.52
N GLU A 639 -29.68 -16.31 7.71
CA GLU A 639 -29.18 -16.00 9.05
C GLU A 639 -29.89 -14.79 9.69
N TYR A 640 -30.29 -13.80 8.90
CA TYR A 640 -30.89 -12.55 9.41
C TYR A 640 -32.26 -12.76 10.08
N ARG A 641 -32.91 -13.90 9.86
CA ARG A 641 -34.25 -14.21 10.41
C ARG A 641 -34.21 -14.84 11.81
N ASN A 642 -33.07 -15.40 12.23
CA ASN A 642 -32.98 -16.25 13.42
C ASN A 642 -32.40 -15.56 14.68
N GLN A 643 -31.87 -14.33 14.59
CA GLN A 643 -31.26 -13.62 15.73
C GLN A 643 -32.19 -12.62 16.45
N VAL A 644 -33.50 -12.67 16.19
CA VAL A 644 -34.51 -11.74 16.78
C VAL A 644 -35.41 -12.44 17.82
N LYS A 645 -35.09 -13.68 18.22
CA LYS A 645 -35.75 -14.42 19.30
C LYS A 645 -34.74 -15.24 20.12
N ASP A 646 -34.13 -14.59 21.11
CA ASP A 646 -34.26 -15.01 22.52
C ASP A 646 -33.34 -14.16 23.42
N PHE A 647 -33.96 -13.32 24.24
CA PHE A 647 -33.33 -12.67 25.40
C PHE A 647 -34.41 -12.47 26.47
N GLY A 648 -34.55 -13.46 27.37
CA GLY A 648 -35.55 -13.46 28.42
C GLY A 648 -35.27 -14.45 29.55
N GLU A 649 -35.33 -13.93 30.78
CA GLU A 649 -35.63 -14.62 32.05
C GLU A 649 -34.60 -15.59 32.72
N ASN A 650 -34.00 -15.05 33.79
CA ASN A 650 -34.02 -15.56 35.18
C ASN A 650 -33.33 -16.88 35.62
N MET A 651 -32.24 -16.69 36.37
CA MET A 651 -32.00 -17.15 37.76
C MET A 651 -32.38 -18.58 38.27
N LYS A 652 -31.32 -19.22 38.81
CA LYS A 652 -31.21 -19.92 40.13
C LYS A 652 -31.62 -21.41 40.31
N ASN A 653 -30.89 -22.00 41.27
CA ASN A 653 -31.12 -23.20 42.11
C ASN A 653 -30.84 -24.62 41.53
N SER A 654 -29.77 -25.23 42.07
CA SER A 654 -29.65 -26.62 42.62
C SER A 654 -30.75 -27.66 42.31
N SER A 655 -30.46 -28.95 42.00
CA SER A 655 -29.79 -29.90 42.92
C SER A 655 -29.68 -31.36 42.39
N ASN A 656 -28.68 -32.12 42.88
CA ASN A 656 -28.71 -33.54 43.32
C ASN A 656 -28.77 -34.78 42.36
N LEU A 657 -28.06 -35.85 42.79
CA LEU A 657 -28.07 -37.29 42.40
C LEU A 657 -27.59 -37.62 40.94
N ASP A 658 -26.98 -38.78 40.61
CA ASP A 658 -26.23 -39.88 41.30
C ASP A 658 -25.65 -40.84 40.20
N SER A 659 -24.74 -41.82 40.38
CA SER A 659 -23.68 -42.12 41.37
C SER A 659 -22.77 -43.29 40.88
N SER A 660 -21.78 -43.69 41.69
CA SER A 660 -20.92 -44.91 41.60
C SER A 660 -19.75 -44.91 40.58
N ASN A 661 -18.63 -45.64 40.79
CA ASN A 661 -18.36 -46.70 41.79
C ASN A 661 -16.86 -46.81 42.22
N SER A 662 -16.61 -47.29 43.44
CA SER A 662 -15.44 -48.10 43.94
C SER A 662 -13.97 -47.76 43.59
N GLN A 663 -12.96 -47.82 44.50
CA GLN A 663 -12.95 -47.85 45.98
C GLN A 663 -11.51 -47.62 46.53
N GLU A 664 -11.41 -47.09 47.76
CA GLU A 664 -10.21 -47.03 48.62
C GLU A 664 -10.03 -48.35 49.42
N PRO A 665 -8.98 -48.58 50.27
CA PRO A 665 -8.87 -47.99 51.63
C PRO A 665 -7.38 -47.76 52.06
N ILE A 666 -6.95 -47.47 53.32
CA ILE A 666 -7.57 -47.33 54.66
C ILE A 666 -6.86 -46.18 55.44
N ILE A 667 -7.49 -45.67 56.50
CA ILE A 667 -6.91 -44.81 57.58
C ILE A 667 -6.48 -45.71 58.80
N PRO A 668 -6.26 -45.35 60.11
CA PRO A 668 -6.75 -44.18 60.90
C PRO A 668 -5.87 -43.54 62.04
N GLN A 669 -6.23 -42.28 62.38
CA GLN A 669 -6.30 -41.67 63.74
C GLN A 669 -5.08 -41.24 64.61
N LYS A 670 -5.20 -39.97 65.08
CA LYS A 670 -4.96 -39.40 66.44
C LYS A 670 -3.59 -39.54 67.15
N GLY A 671 -3.06 -38.41 67.64
CA GLY A 671 -2.07 -38.36 68.72
C GLY A 671 -1.71 -36.92 69.16
N THR A 672 -1.78 -36.62 70.45
CA THR A 672 -1.51 -35.29 71.05
C THR A 672 -0.10 -35.13 71.65
N ALA A 673 0.34 -33.86 71.74
CA ALA A 673 1.23 -33.26 72.76
C ALA A 673 2.77 -33.24 72.57
N SER A 674 3.36 -32.22 73.22
CA SER A 674 4.80 -31.85 73.36
C SER A 674 5.52 -31.42 72.07
N ALA A 675 6.13 -30.23 71.95
CA ALA A 675 7.18 -29.58 72.77
C ALA A 675 8.56 -30.26 72.58
N THR A 676 9.67 -29.52 72.39
CA THR A 676 10.06 -28.30 73.12
C THR A 676 10.90 -27.30 72.28
N CYS A 677 10.95 -26.07 72.80
CA CYS A 677 11.71 -24.84 72.46
C CYS A 677 13.21 -25.05 72.07
N LEU A 678 13.99 -24.06 71.59
CA LEU A 678 14.11 -22.61 71.91
C LEU A 678 14.31 -21.75 70.64
N ASN A 679 13.84 -20.48 70.52
CA ASN A 679 14.06 -19.25 71.33
C ASN A 679 15.52 -18.74 71.31
N SER A 680 15.83 -17.43 71.46
CA SER A 680 15.10 -16.14 71.31
C SER A 680 16.17 -15.00 71.39
N ASN A 681 15.93 -13.70 71.20
CA ASN A 681 14.74 -12.88 70.95
C ASN A 681 15.06 -11.90 69.77
N GLY A 682 14.63 -10.64 69.59
CA GLY A 682 13.74 -9.67 70.27
C GLY A 682 14.29 -8.22 70.04
N GLY A 683 13.54 -7.12 70.06
CA GLY A 683 12.10 -6.79 70.15
C GLY A 683 11.93 -5.35 69.58
N SER A 684 10.75 -4.90 69.11
CA SER A 684 9.62 -4.36 69.93
C SER A 684 9.99 -3.00 70.61
N GLU A 685 9.15 -1.95 70.68
CA GLU A 685 7.68 -1.82 70.60
C GLU A 685 7.20 -0.55 69.83
N ASP A 686 5.87 -0.42 69.73
CA ASP A 686 5.06 0.57 68.99
C ASP A 686 4.98 1.99 69.63
N LEU A 687 4.32 2.95 68.93
CA LEU A 687 3.05 3.58 69.36
C LEU A 687 2.62 4.82 68.52
N GLU A 688 1.31 4.92 68.26
CA GLU A 688 0.57 6.13 67.82
C GLU A 688 -0.36 6.57 68.99
N PRO A 689 -0.95 7.80 69.07
CA PRO A 689 -2.09 8.20 68.22
C PRO A 689 -2.27 9.74 67.99
N ALA A 690 -3.48 10.17 67.57
CA ALA A 690 -3.92 11.54 67.22
C ALA A 690 -4.34 12.43 68.46
N GLU A 691 -4.91 13.65 68.40
CA GLU A 691 -6.04 14.21 67.60
C GLU A 691 -6.14 15.77 67.50
N LEU A 692 -6.86 16.23 66.46
CA LEU A 692 -7.83 17.36 66.34
C LEU A 692 -7.62 18.78 66.94
N THR A 693 -7.90 19.81 66.10
CA THR A 693 -9.01 20.78 66.34
C THR A 693 -9.39 21.60 65.09
N VAL A 694 -10.63 22.14 65.03
CA VAL A 694 -11.22 22.90 63.91
C VAL A 694 -12.18 23.99 64.43
N PRO A 695 -12.36 25.12 63.72
CA PRO A 695 -13.69 25.75 63.61
C PRO A 695 -14.09 26.10 62.15
N LEU A 696 -15.41 26.15 61.88
CA LEU A 696 -16.00 26.51 60.57
C LEU A 696 -16.46 27.99 60.53
N PHE A 697 -16.65 28.59 59.33
CA PHE A 697 -18.00 28.80 58.75
C PHE A 697 -18.05 29.42 57.32
N SER A 698 -19.04 28.94 56.54
CA SER A 698 -19.74 29.57 55.39
C SER A 698 -18.99 30.13 54.16
N GLY A 699 -19.41 29.67 52.96
CA GLY A 699 -19.21 30.38 51.67
C GLY A 699 -19.34 29.47 50.44
N ILE A 700 -20.44 29.56 49.67
CA ILE A 700 -20.68 28.74 48.46
C ILE A 700 -20.69 29.61 47.19
N THR A 701 -19.88 29.28 46.17
CA THR A 701 -20.24 29.46 44.75
C THR A 701 -19.36 28.60 43.82
N ALA A 702 -19.81 28.41 42.57
CA ALA A 702 -19.29 27.41 41.63
C ALA A 702 -18.12 27.89 40.73
N PRO A 703 -17.31 26.97 40.16
CA PRO A 703 -16.14 27.33 39.32
C PRO A 703 -16.52 27.76 37.89
N VAL A 704 -15.72 28.67 37.33
CA VAL A 704 -15.84 29.14 35.93
C VAL A 704 -15.10 28.19 34.97
N PRO A 705 -15.74 27.65 33.92
CA PRO A 705 -15.11 26.71 33.00
C PRO A 705 -14.27 27.42 31.92
N GLN A 706 -12.94 27.25 31.98
CA GLN A 706 -12.07 27.61 30.84
C GLN A 706 -12.34 26.70 29.63
N ARG A 707 -12.39 27.30 28.43
CA ARG A 707 -12.87 26.63 27.21
C ARG A 707 -11.80 25.77 26.55
N LYS A 708 -12.03 24.45 26.48
CA LYS A 708 -11.25 23.52 25.66
C LYS A 708 -11.40 23.86 24.15
N PRO A 709 -10.32 23.78 23.33
CA PRO A 709 -10.41 24.05 21.89
C PRO A 709 -11.23 22.97 21.17
N LEU A 710 -12.10 23.39 20.24
CA LEU A 710 -12.99 22.50 19.48
C LEU A 710 -12.46 22.26 18.05
N ILE A 711 -11.94 21.05 17.80
CA ILE A 711 -11.69 20.54 16.46
C ILE A 711 -13.05 20.27 15.78
N ARG A 712 -13.52 21.21 14.94
CA ARG A 712 -14.80 21.13 14.21
C ARG A 712 -14.64 21.54 12.74
N LEU A 713 -14.82 20.57 11.84
CA LEU A 713 -14.61 20.72 10.40
C LEU A 713 -15.80 21.43 9.69
N LYS A 714 -15.85 22.76 9.71
CA LYS A 714 -16.83 23.51 8.90
C LYS A 714 -16.42 23.61 7.43
N PHE A 715 -17.15 22.94 6.54
CA PHE A 715 -17.08 23.13 5.09
C PHE A 715 -18.20 24.10 4.65
N THR A 716 -17.87 25.37 4.42
CA THR A 716 -18.84 26.38 3.94
C THR A 716 -18.23 27.19 2.80
N SER A 717 -18.94 27.26 1.67
CA SER A 717 -18.63 28.17 0.56
C SER A 717 -19.92 28.51 -0.18
N LEU A 718 -20.63 29.50 0.36
CA LEU A 718 -21.76 30.20 -0.26
C LEU A 718 -21.69 31.63 0.26
N GLY A 719 -21.14 32.54 -0.54
CA GLY A 719 -21.25 33.97 -0.28
C GLY A 719 -22.63 34.42 -0.75
N LYS A 720 -23.45 34.96 0.15
CA LYS A 720 -24.56 35.81 -0.26
C LYS A 720 -23.97 37.15 -0.66
N ALA A 721 -24.30 37.64 -1.85
CA ALA A 721 -24.19 39.06 -2.13
C ALA A 721 -25.22 39.82 -1.27
N ALA A 722 -24.89 41.05 -0.91
CA ALA A 722 -25.80 42.04 -0.37
C ALA A 722 -25.43 43.37 -1.00
N ASP A 723 -26.43 44.00 -1.62
CA ASP A 723 -26.53 45.36 -2.16
C ASP A 723 -25.41 45.88 -3.09
#